data_AF-A0AAD5IGB2-F1
#
_entry.id   AF-A0AAD5IGB2-F1
#
_cell.length_a   1.000
_cell.length_b   1.000
_cell.length_c   1.000
_cell.angle_alpha   90.00
_cell.angle_beta   90.00
_cell.angle_gamma   90.00
#
_symmetry.space_group_name_H-M   'P 1'
#
loop_
_entity.id
_entity.type
_entity.pdbx_description
1 polymer ?
#
loop_
_entity_poly.entity_id
_entity_poly.type
_entity_poly.pdbx_seq_one_letter_code
_entity_poly.pdbx_strand_id
1 'polypeptide(L)'
;MSSSPPKKQAVFIVSLVVLWYSSNIGVLLLNKFLLSNYGFRFPIFLTMCHMSACAILSYISIAFLKIVPLQNVKSRSQFAKIATLSIVFCASVVGGNISLRYLPVSFNQAVGATTPFFTALFAYLVTLKREAWITYGTLVPVVTGVVIASEGEPGFHLYGFIMCISATAARAFKSVLQSILLSSEGEKLNSMNLLLYMSPVAVLVLMPAAIIMEPNVMEVTLSLAKEHRYLWLLLLLNSTLAYSANLLNFLVTKHTSALTLQVLGNAKGAVAVVISILLFRNPVTFIGIAGFGGPFWLLLSQVIDEMHKVLQLGFSGFINFNCFAQTPRILNIKTPASLKARAKGPKFILFNSSKPISSIVEVKEDKKFKGIMDTSPNSDQGVIKENNMESEIKLQSIKDDPGRIEVMTVLELRTTLRSIGVPAKGCKRDLVYALKGYVTKKAEDEVSHLEIQEVTSISSKSLSVEGKGKKLSIQDHVEEVSFTSEVSVPRKSKRKVKQSAVENKTVEVDAEIVRTKRKLSIKTDEISVTLPINQSEPWTILAHKKPQKGWVPYNPRTMRPPPPSGDTKSMKLLSWNVNGLRALLKSEGFSALQLAQREDFDVLCLQETKLQEKDVESIRESLIDGYESSFWTCSVSKLGYSGTAIISRVKPLSVTYGLGIADHDSEGRVVTAEFDSFYLINCYVPNSGDGLRRLPYRIAEWDISLSSYMKELEKKKPVILTGDLNCAHQEIDIYNPAGNRRSAGFTDEERQSFGTNFLSQGFVDTFRAQHPDVVGYTYWAYRQGARKTNRGWRLDYFLVSGSIADKAHDSYILPDVGGSDHCPIGLVLKL
;
A
#
# COMPACT_ATOMS: atom_id res chain seq x y z
N MET A 1 -1.93 30.95 -55.02
CA MET A 1 -0.61 31.16 -54.37
C MET A 1 -0.70 30.67 -52.93
N SER A 2 0.11 29.68 -52.56
CA SER A 2 0.30 29.26 -51.17
C SER A 2 1.78 28.94 -51.01
N SER A 3 2.53 29.86 -50.41
CA SER A 3 3.95 29.67 -50.16
C SER A 3 4.11 28.65 -49.04
N SER A 4 4.75 27.51 -49.35
CA SER A 4 5.28 26.61 -48.33
C SER A 4 6.11 27.42 -47.34
N PRO A 5 5.96 27.24 -46.01
CA PRO A 5 6.80 27.97 -45.06
C PRO A 5 8.27 27.67 -45.36
N PRO A 6 9.17 28.65 -45.22
CA PRO A 6 10.58 28.45 -45.53
C PRO A 6 11.13 27.32 -44.66
N LYS A 7 11.88 26.36 -45.24
CA LYS A 7 12.36 25.12 -44.57
C LYS A 7 12.89 25.34 -43.14
N LYS A 8 13.55 26.48 -42.89
CA LYS A 8 14.01 26.93 -41.56
C LYS A 8 12.91 26.97 -40.49
N GLN A 9 11.71 27.49 -40.81
CA GLN A 9 10.60 27.68 -39.87
C GLN A 9 10.05 26.34 -39.35
N ALA A 10 10.00 25.32 -40.20
CA ALA A 10 9.41 24.05 -39.82
C ALA A 10 10.44 23.05 -39.26
N VAL A 11 11.73 23.15 -39.64
CA VAL A 11 12.82 22.57 -38.84
C VAL A 11 12.78 23.12 -37.40
N PHE A 12 12.53 24.42 -37.23
CA PHE A 12 12.35 25.04 -35.91
C PHE A 12 11.13 24.47 -35.15
N ILE A 13 9.97 24.29 -35.80
CA ILE A 13 8.79 23.68 -35.16
C ILE A 13 9.05 22.22 -34.75
N VAL A 14 9.68 21.41 -35.61
CA VAL A 14 10.06 20.02 -35.28
C VAL A 14 11.01 20.00 -34.07
N SER A 15 12.03 20.87 -34.05
CA SER A 15 12.95 20.99 -32.92
C SER A 15 12.24 21.38 -31.60
N LEU A 16 11.26 22.29 -31.65
CA LEU A 16 10.44 22.63 -30.48
C LEU A 16 9.64 21.43 -29.97
N VAL A 17 9.05 20.63 -30.87
CA VAL A 17 8.29 19.42 -30.50
C VAL A 17 9.19 18.34 -29.90
N VAL A 18 10.38 18.12 -30.47
CA VAL A 18 11.38 17.16 -29.94
C VAL A 18 11.84 17.59 -28.55
N LEU A 19 12.23 18.86 -28.37
CA LEU A 19 12.62 19.40 -27.06
C LEU A 19 11.46 19.28 -26.05
N TRP A 20 10.23 19.57 -26.47
CA TRP A 20 9.06 19.47 -25.61
C TRP A 20 8.84 18.03 -25.11
N TYR A 21 8.92 17.02 -25.99
CA TYR A 21 8.86 15.62 -25.58
C TYR A 21 10.00 15.28 -24.61
N SER A 22 11.24 15.65 -24.93
CA SER A 22 12.42 15.39 -24.10
C SER A 22 12.28 15.97 -22.69
N SER A 23 11.82 17.23 -22.56
CA SER A 23 11.56 17.82 -21.23
C SER A 23 10.41 17.13 -20.49
N ASN A 24 9.32 16.76 -21.17
CA ASN A 24 8.20 16.04 -20.53
C ASN A 24 8.63 14.65 -20.03
N ILE A 25 9.41 13.91 -20.82
CA ILE A 25 9.94 12.59 -20.45
C ILE A 25 10.95 12.75 -19.31
N GLY A 26 11.82 13.75 -19.35
CA GLY A 26 12.76 14.06 -18.26
C GLY A 26 12.07 14.34 -16.93
N VAL A 27 11.00 15.17 -16.92
CA VAL A 27 10.18 15.40 -15.73
C VAL A 27 9.53 14.09 -15.26
N LEU A 28 8.94 13.29 -16.16
CA LEU A 28 8.30 12.02 -15.80
C LEU A 28 9.28 11.03 -15.16
N LEU A 29 10.47 10.88 -15.74
CA LEU A 29 11.52 9.98 -15.25
C LEU A 29 12.06 10.45 -13.89
N LEU A 30 12.32 11.75 -13.71
CA LEU A 30 12.75 12.29 -12.42
C LEU A 30 11.66 12.19 -11.35
N ASN A 31 10.38 12.42 -11.69
CA ASN A 31 9.27 12.20 -10.76
C ASN A 31 9.21 10.73 -10.32
N LYS A 32 9.39 9.77 -11.25
CA LYS A 32 9.44 8.33 -10.94
C LYS A 32 10.66 7.99 -10.09
N PHE A 33 11.82 8.60 -10.35
CA PHE A 33 13.06 8.40 -9.59
C PHE A 33 12.93 8.93 -8.15
N LEU A 34 12.40 10.14 -7.96
CA LEU A 34 12.08 10.72 -6.65
C LEU A 34 11.10 9.83 -5.86
N LEU A 35 10.05 9.32 -6.52
CA LEU A 35 9.08 8.41 -5.90
C LEU A 35 9.70 7.04 -5.53
N SER A 36 10.55 6.48 -6.39
CA SER A 36 11.03 5.09 -6.26
C SER A 36 12.25 4.98 -5.35
N ASN A 37 13.19 5.93 -5.42
CA ASN A 37 14.45 5.87 -4.70
C ASN A 37 14.40 6.67 -3.38
N TYR A 38 13.65 7.77 -3.34
CA TYR A 38 13.53 8.65 -2.16
C TYR A 38 12.16 8.60 -1.50
N GLY A 39 11.25 7.73 -1.96
CA GLY A 39 9.91 7.59 -1.40
C GLY A 39 9.02 8.83 -1.52
N PHE A 40 9.38 9.80 -2.37
CA PHE A 40 8.73 11.12 -2.43
C PHE A 40 7.33 11.05 -3.04
N ARG A 41 6.30 10.97 -2.19
CA ARG A 41 4.90 10.66 -2.55
C ARG A 41 3.98 11.90 -2.64
N PHE A 42 4.52 13.04 -3.04
CA PHE A 42 3.83 14.35 -2.98
C PHE A 42 3.70 15.04 -4.35
N PRO A 43 2.90 14.51 -5.29
CA PRO A 43 2.79 15.04 -6.65
C PRO A 43 2.17 16.45 -6.75
N ILE A 44 1.27 16.85 -5.85
CA ILE A 44 0.65 18.18 -5.87
C ILE A 44 1.66 19.22 -5.38
N PHE A 45 2.35 18.94 -4.26
CA PHE A 45 3.46 19.75 -3.78
C PHE A 45 4.61 19.83 -4.80
N LEU A 46 4.97 18.72 -5.46
CA LEU A 46 5.99 18.74 -6.50
C LEU A 46 5.59 19.64 -7.67
N THR A 47 4.31 19.62 -8.07
CA THR A 47 3.79 20.56 -9.08
C THR A 47 3.82 22.01 -8.58
N MET A 48 3.56 22.26 -7.29
CA MET A 48 3.72 23.59 -6.70
C MET A 48 5.18 24.06 -6.77
N CYS A 49 6.16 23.20 -6.48
CA CYS A 49 7.59 23.50 -6.68
C CYS A 49 7.92 23.83 -8.15
N HIS A 50 7.35 23.08 -9.10
CA HIS A 50 7.50 23.37 -10.54
C HIS A 50 7.00 24.76 -10.89
N MET A 51 5.81 25.15 -10.40
CA MET A 51 5.25 26.47 -10.68
C MET A 51 6.04 27.59 -9.97
N SER A 52 6.55 27.37 -8.75
CA SER A 52 7.46 28.31 -8.09
C SER A 52 8.74 28.52 -8.91
N ALA A 53 9.36 27.46 -9.42
CA ALA A 53 10.51 27.56 -10.32
C ALA A 53 10.15 28.25 -11.64
N CYS A 54 8.97 27.98 -12.22
CA CYS A 54 8.49 28.66 -13.42
C CYS A 54 8.36 30.17 -13.21
N ALA A 55 7.85 30.62 -12.05
CA ALA A 55 7.77 32.04 -11.71
C ALA A 55 9.17 32.68 -11.61
N ILE A 56 10.07 32.08 -10.83
CA ILE A 56 11.43 32.58 -10.59
C ILE A 56 12.26 32.61 -11.89
N LEU A 57 12.30 31.51 -12.63
CA LEU A 57 13.08 31.40 -13.87
C LEU A 57 12.52 32.29 -14.99
N SER A 58 11.20 32.48 -15.09
CA SER A 58 10.62 33.46 -16.01
C SER A 58 10.98 34.90 -15.61
N TYR A 59 10.95 35.22 -14.32
CA TYR A 59 11.34 36.55 -13.82
C TYR A 59 12.80 36.85 -14.11
N ILE A 60 13.72 35.93 -13.81
CA ILE A 60 15.16 36.07 -14.13
C ILE A 60 15.36 36.25 -15.64
N SER A 61 14.68 35.44 -16.47
CA SER A 61 14.81 35.50 -17.93
C SER A 61 14.36 36.84 -18.54
N ILE A 62 13.33 37.47 -17.96
CA ILE A 62 12.74 38.71 -18.46
C ILE A 62 13.38 39.95 -17.83
N ALA A 63 13.46 40.01 -16.50
CA ALA A 63 13.91 41.20 -15.77
C ALA A 63 15.44 41.33 -15.74
N PHE A 64 16.16 40.22 -15.56
CA PHE A 64 17.62 40.23 -15.42
C PHE A 64 18.34 39.97 -16.74
N LEU A 65 18.02 38.85 -17.41
CA LEU A 65 18.65 38.45 -18.68
C LEU A 65 18.10 39.18 -19.91
N LYS A 66 16.96 39.88 -19.79
CA LYS A 66 16.30 40.66 -20.86
C LYS A 66 16.10 39.90 -22.18
N ILE A 67 15.90 38.58 -22.12
CA ILE A 67 15.73 37.69 -23.29
C ILE A 67 14.47 38.08 -24.10
N VAL A 68 13.46 38.58 -23.39
CA VAL A 68 12.18 39.06 -23.96
C VAL A 68 11.79 40.34 -23.21
N PRO A 69 11.26 41.38 -23.87
CA PRO A 69 10.73 42.55 -23.18
C PRO A 69 9.59 42.18 -22.22
N LEU A 70 9.56 42.82 -21.04
CA LEU A 70 8.46 42.70 -20.09
C LEU A 70 7.18 43.29 -20.69
N GLN A 71 6.10 42.52 -20.70
CA GLN A 71 4.81 42.94 -21.25
C GLN A 71 3.78 43.09 -20.14
N ASN A 72 3.51 44.34 -19.75
CA ASN A 72 2.49 44.64 -18.75
C ASN A 72 1.09 44.18 -19.21
N VAL A 73 0.29 43.69 -18.25
CA VAL A 73 -1.09 43.28 -18.49
C VAL A 73 -1.94 44.52 -18.82
N LYS A 74 -2.55 44.54 -20.01
CA LYS A 74 -3.24 45.71 -20.57
C LYS A 74 -4.60 46.00 -19.92
N SER A 75 -5.28 44.98 -19.40
CA SER A 75 -6.64 45.14 -18.84
C SER A 75 -6.97 44.13 -17.74
N ARG A 76 -7.96 44.47 -16.90
CA ARG A 76 -8.51 43.54 -15.90
C ARG A 76 -9.11 42.27 -16.53
N SER A 77 -9.64 42.37 -17.76
CA SER A 77 -10.14 41.20 -18.51
C SER A 77 -9.01 40.25 -18.92
N GLN A 78 -7.88 40.80 -19.38
CA GLN A 78 -6.70 40.00 -19.72
C GLN A 78 -6.13 39.31 -18.46
N PHE A 79 -6.06 40.02 -17.31
CA PHE A 79 -5.68 39.41 -16.04
C PHE A 79 -6.65 38.28 -15.62
N ALA A 80 -7.96 38.51 -15.71
CA ALA A 80 -8.96 37.50 -15.39
C ALA A 80 -8.79 36.23 -16.25
N LYS A 81 -8.51 36.36 -17.55
CA LYS A 81 -8.22 35.22 -18.44
C LYS A 81 -6.96 34.44 -18.03
N ILE A 82 -5.89 35.13 -17.59
CA ILE A 82 -4.67 34.48 -17.08
C ILE A 82 -4.95 33.78 -15.74
N ALA A 83 -5.72 34.40 -14.84
CA ALA A 83 -6.14 33.78 -13.59
C ALA A 83 -7.01 32.53 -13.85
N THR A 84 -7.97 32.59 -14.77
CA THR A 84 -8.77 31.43 -15.20
C THR A 84 -7.89 30.34 -15.78
N LEU A 85 -6.93 30.65 -16.66
CA LEU A 85 -5.96 29.69 -17.20
C LEU A 85 -5.20 28.96 -16.07
N SER A 86 -4.81 29.70 -15.04
CA SER A 86 -4.08 29.19 -13.87
C SER A 86 -4.95 28.27 -13.02
N ILE A 87 -6.17 28.70 -12.67
CA ILE A 87 -7.13 27.92 -11.88
C ILE A 87 -7.52 26.62 -12.60
N VAL A 88 -7.81 26.69 -13.90
CA VAL A 88 -8.18 25.53 -14.72
C VAL A 88 -7.00 24.55 -14.85
N PHE A 89 -5.77 25.05 -14.97
CA PHE A 89 -4.57 24.21 -14.91
C PHE A 89 -4.48 23.47 -13.56
N CYS A 90 -4.59 24.17 -12.43
CA CYS A 90 -4.54 23.56 -11.11
C CYS A 90 -5.64 22.51 -10.90
N ALA A 91 -6.88 22.81 -11.33
CA ALA A 91 -8.00 21.86 -11.29
C ALA A 91 -7.71 20.60 -12.13
N SER A 92 -7.07 20.73 -13.29
CA SER A 92 -6.67 19.58 -14.12
C SER A 92 -5.58 18.70 -13.48
N VAL A 93 -4.67 19.31 -12.71
CA VAL A 93 -3.62 18.58 -11.96
C VAL A 93 -4.22 17.88 -10.75
N VAL A 94 -4.99 18.60 -9.94
CA VAL A 94 -5.61 18.05 -8.71
C VAL A 94 -6.61 16.96 -9.05
N GLY A 95 -7.55 17.22 -9.97
CA GLY A 95 -8.52 16.21 -10.42
C GLY A 95 -7.86 14.98 -11.06
N GLY A 96 -6.76 15.18 -11.81
CA GLY A 96 -5.93 14.10 -12.34
C GLY A 96 -5.38 13.21 -11.21
N ASN A 97 -4.70 13.81 -10.23
CA ASN A 97 -4.15 13.07 -9.08
C ASN A 97 -5.23 12.40 -8.22
N ILE A 98 -6.41 13.02 -8.04
CA ILE A 98 -7.56 12.39 -7.36
C ILE A 98 -8.02 11.16 -8.14
N SER A 99 -8.23 11.27 -9.46
CA SER A 99 -8.72 10.15 -10.27
C SER A 99 -7.77 8.94 -10.28
N LEU A 100 -6.45 9.15 -10.20
CA LEU A 100 -5.45 8.08 -10.06
C LEU A 100 -5.49 7.34 -8.71
N ARG A 101 -6.20 7.86 -7.69
CA ARG A 101 -6.46 7.12 -6.43
C ARG A 101 -7.59 6.10 -6.55
N TYR A 102 -8.43 6.22 -7.59
CA TYR A 102 -9.64 5.40 -7.78
C TYR A 102 -9.65 4.58 -9.08
N LEU A 103 -8.86 4.97 -10.09
CA LEU A 103 -8.83 4.33 -11.40
C LEU A 103 -7.42 3.84 -11.76
N PRO A 104 -7.30 2.68 -12.45
CA PRO A 104 -6.04 2.25 -13.04
C PRO A 104 -5.42 3.30 -13.97
N VAL A 105 -4.09 3.35 -14.00
CA VAL A 105 -3.33 4.31 -14.82
C VAL A 105 -3.65 4.17 -16.31
N SER A 106 -3.83 2.94 -16.82
CA SER A 106 -4.22 2.63 -18.20
C SER A 106 -5.58 3.23 -18.55
N PHE A 107 -6.59 3.02 -17.70
CA PHE A 107 -7.94 3.56 -17.91
C PHE A 107 -7.96 5.10 -17.81
N ASN A 108 -7.20 5.67 -16.87
CA ASN A 108 -7.01 7.12 -16.76
C ASN A 108 -6.39 7.73 -18.03
N GLN A 109 -5.37 7.05 -18.61
CA GLN A 109 -4.73 7.44 -19.86
C GLN A 109 -5.68 7.31 -21.07
N ALA A 110 -6.54 6.28 -21.09
CA ALA A 110 -7.55 6.11 -22.12
C ALA A 110 -8.62 7.21 -22.09
N VAL A 111 -9.16 7.54 -20.91
CA VAL A 111 -10.05 8.71 -20.75
C VAL A 111 -9.31 10.00 -21.15
N GLY A 112 -8.04 10.13 -20.75
CA GLY A 112 -7.15 11.22 -21.16
C GLY A 112 -6.99 11.35 -22.68
N ALA A 113 -7.06 10.26 -23.43
CA ALA A 113 -6.98 10.25 -24.90
C ALA A 113 -8.12 11.03 -25.57
N THR A 114 -9.25 11.26 -24.86
CA THR A 114 -10.35 12.13 -25.34
C THR A 114 -10.07 13.62 -25.26
N THR A 115 -8.92 14.07 -24.72
CA THR A 115 -8.60 15.52 -24.58
C THR A 115 -8.77 16.30 -25.91
N PRO A 116 -8.34 15.82 -27.10
CA PRO A 116 -8.57 16.50 -28.37
C PRO A 116 -10.05 16.75 -28.71
N PHE A 117 -10.97 15.86 -28.31
CA PHE A 117 -12.41 16.06 -28.51
C PHE A 117 -12.92 17.25 -27.71
N PHE A 118 -12.59 17.30 -26.41
CA PHE A 118 -12.89 18.46 -25.58
C PHE A 118 -12.21 19.73 -26.09
N THR A 119 -10.98 19.63 -26.63
CA THR A 119 -10.28 20.79 -27.21
C THR A 119 -10.99 21.33 -28.44
N ALA A 120 -11.42 20.49 -29.38
CA ALA A 120 -12.19 20.92 -30.55
C ALA A 120 -13.57 21.49 -30.17
N LEU A 121 -14.23 20.92 -29.15
CA LEU A 121 -15.48 21.42 -28.60
C LEU A 121 -15.31 22.82 -27.96
N PHE A 122 -14.35 22.97 -27.05
CA PHE A 122 -14.09 24.26 -26.40
C PHE A 122 -13.54 25.31 -27.36
N ALA A 123 -12.73 24.92 -28.36
CA ALA A 123 -12.28 25.83 -29.40
C ALA A 123 -13.46 26.40 -30.19
N TYR A 124 -14.43 25.56 -30.58
CA TYR A 124 -15.66 26.00 -31.23
C TYR A 124 -16.51 26.89 -30.30
N LEU A 125 -16.75 26.48 -29.05
CA LEU A 125 -17.58 27.24 -28.10
C LEU A 125 -16.99 28.62 -27.76
N VAL A 126 -15.66 28.76 -27.70
CA VAL A 126 -14.99 30.01 -27.30
C VAL A 126 -14.64 30.91 -28.49
N THR A 127 -14.34 30.35 -29.66
CA THR A 127 -13.89 31.13 -30.84
C THR A 127 -14.90 31.20 -31.97
N LEU A 128 -15.98 30.41 -31.93
CA LEU A 128 -16.99 30.22 -32.97
C LEU A 128 -16.44 29.71 -34.33
N LYS A 129 -15.15 29.37 -34.41
CA LYS A 129 -14.53 28.77 -35.59
C LYS A 129 -14.69 27.24 -35.53
N ARG A 130 -15.10 26.64 -36.65
CA ARG A 130 -15.20 25.18 -36.80
C ARG A 130 -13.90 24.61 -37.33
N GLU A 131 -13.47 23.49 -36.77
CA GLU A 131 -12.43 22.66 -37.38
C GLU A 131 -12.95 21.95 -38.62
N ALA A 132 -12.04 21.41 -39.44
CA ALA A 132 -12.41 20.61 -40.61
C ALA A 132 -13.28 19.40 -40.21
N TRP A 133 -14.27 19.05 -41.03
CA TRP A 133 -15.23 17.97 -40.71
C TRP A 133 -14.56 16.60 -40.50
N ILE A 134 -13.43 16.38 -41.20
CA ILE A 134 -12.55 15.21 -41.05
C ILE A 134 -12.05 15.09 -39.59
N THR A 135 -11.67 16.20 -38.96
CA THR A 135 -11.22 16.24 -37.57
C THR A 135 -12.31 15.69 -36.64
N TYR A 136 -13.54 16.19 -36.73
CA TYR A 136 -14.66 15.68 -35.93
C TYR A 136 -14.97 14.21 -36.22
N GLY A 137 -14.93 13.79 -37.49
CA GLY A 137 -15.11 12.39 -37.89
C GLY A 137 -14.09 11.44 -37.25
N THR A 138 -12.82 11.86 -37.11
CA THR A 138 -11.79 11.06 -36.44
C THR A 138 -11.89 11.05 -34.90
N LEU A 139 -12.59 12.03 -34.30
CA LEU A 139 -12.75 12.13 -32.84
C LEU A 139 -13.89 11.25 -32.31
N VAL A 140 -14.94 11.00 -33.11
CA VAL A 140 -16.10 10.18 -32.70
C VAL A 140 -15.66 8.75 -32.29
N PRO A 141 -14.89 7.98 -33.08
CA PRO A 141 -14.44 6.65 -32.67
C PRO A 141 -13.60 6.64 -31.39
N VAL A 142 -12.82 7.70 -31.13
CA VAL A 142 -12.00 7.81 -29.92
C VAL A 142 -12.87 7.93 -28.67
N VAL A 143 -13.93 8.73 -28.72
CA VAL A 143 -14.92 8.83 -27.63
C VAL A 143 -15.70 7.53 -27.49
N THR A 144 -16.19 6.95 -28.60
CA THR A 144 -16.95 5.68 -28.59
C THR A 144 -16.15 4.54 -27.96
N GLY A 145 -14.88 4.36 -28.33
CA GLY A 145 -14.07 3.28 -27.77
C GLY A 145 -13.71 3.48 -26.29
N VAL A 146 -13.61 4.73 -25.81
CA VAL A 146 -13.48 5.00 -24.37
C VAL A 146 -14.77 4.69 -23.61
N VAL A 147 -15.95 4.92 -24.19
CA VAL A 147 -17.23 4.48 -23.60
C VAL A 147 -17.27 2.95 -23.50
N ILE A 148 -16.95 2.23 -24.58
CA ILE A 148 -16.91 0.76 -24.60
C ILE A 148 -15.87 0.22 -23.59
N ALA A 149 -14.69 0.82 -23.53
CA ALA A 149 -13.66 0.44 -22.57
C ALA A 149 -14.06 0.72 -21.12
N SER A 150 -14.94 1.70 -20.86
CA SER A 150 -15.44 2.01 -19.51
C SER A 150 -16.40 0.93 -18.99
N GLU A 151 -17.17 0.30 -19.88
CA GLU A 151 -18.07 -0.81 -19.54
C GLU A 151 -17.28 -2.13 -19.31
N GLY A 152 -16.18 -2.32 -20.03
CA GLY A 152 -15.31 -3.49 -19.91
C GLY A 152 -14.21 -3.44 -18.84
N GLU A 153 -14.14 -2.37 -18.03
CA GLU A 153 -13.05 -2.12 -17.06
C GLU A 153 -13.40 -2.66 -15.65
N PRO A 154 -12.78 -3.75 -15.17
CA PRO A 154 -13.11 -4.37 -13.88
C PRO A 154 -12.70 -3.55 -12.65
N GLY A 155 -11.98 -2.43 -12.85
CA GLY A 155 -11.62 -1.44 -11.83
C GLY A 155 -12.43 -0.14 -11.88
N PHE A 156 -13.57 -0.09 -12.59
CA PHE A 156 -14.34 1.14 -12.74
C PHE A 156 -14.91 1.69 -11.40
N HIS A 157 -14.59 2.95 -11.10
CA HIS A 157 -15.13 3.67 -9.95
C HIS A 157 -15.70 5.02 -10.38
N LEU A 158 -17.04 5.19 -10.30
CA LEU A 158 -17.76 6.34 -10.86
C LEU A 158 -17.20 7.71 -10.44
N TYR A 159 -16.92 7.91 -9.15
CA TYR A 159 -16.30 9.17 -8.69
C TYR A 159 -14.92 9.43 -9.33
N GLY A 160 -14.08 8.41 -9.43
CA GLY A 160 -12.77 8.50 -10.09
C GLY A 160 -12.89 8.85 -11.57
N PHE A 161 -13.89 8.28 -12.24
CA PHE A 161 -14.23 8.55 -13.65
C PHE A 161 -14.72 9.97 -13.88
N ILE A 162 -15.64 10.47 -13.04
CA ILE A 162 -16.11 11.87 -13.07
C ILE A 162 -14.92 12.83 -12.86
N MET A 163 -14.04 12.54 -11.91
CA MET A 163 -12.83 13.36 -11.66
C MET A 163 -11.83 13.29 -12.84
N CYS A 164 -11.70 12.13 -13.50
CA CYS A 164 -10.83 11.94 -14.66
C CYS A 164 -11.34 12.69 -15.90
N ILE A 165 -12.64 12.59 -16.21
CA ILE A 165 -13.28 13.35 -17.29
C ILE A 165 -13.19 14.85 -17.00
N SER A 166 -13.52 15.29 -15.78
CA SER A 166 -13.43 16.71 -15.40
C SER A 166 -12.01 17.27 -15.54
N ALA A 167 -11.00 16.50 -15.11
CA ALA A 167 -9.59 16.87 -15.29
C ALA A 167 -9.16 16.92 -16.77
N THR A 168 -9.72 16.05 -17.60
CA THR A 168 -9.48 15.98 -19.05
C THR A 168 -10.13 17.16 -19.79
N ALA A 169 -11.39 17.49 -19.46
CA ALA A 169 -12.05 18.69 -19.95
C ALA A 169 -11.32 19.97 -19.50
N ALA A 170 -10.88 20.05 -18.24
CA ALA A 170 -10.08 21.18 -17.75
C ALA A 170 -8.74 21.31 -18.51
N ARG A 171 -8.03 20.20 -18.78
CA ARG A 171 -6.79 20.18 -19.58
C ARG A 171 -6.99 20.67 -21.01
N ALA A 172 -8.11 20.29 -21.63
CA ALA A 172 -8.51 20.78 -22.94
C ALA A 172 -8.80 22.29 -22.93
N PHE A 173 -9.62 22.75 -21.99
CA PHE A 173 -10.00 24.16 -21.84
C PHE A 173 -8.79 25.07 -21.54
N LYS A 174 -7.88 24.62 -20.67
CA LYS A 174 -6.56 25.24 -20.42
C LYS A 174 -5.81 25.52 -21.72
N SER A 175 -5.78 24.54 -22.64
CA SER A 175 -5.04 24.68 -23.90
C SER A 175 -5.71 25.64 -24.88
N VAL A 176 -7.04 25.71 -24.89
CA VAL A 176 -7.79 26.69 -25.68
C VAL A 176 -7.55 28.11 -25.16
N LEU A 177 -7.68 28.34 -23.84
CA LEU A 177 -7.39 29.64 -23.21
C LEU A 177 -5.94 30.09 -23.46
N GLN A 178 -4.99 29.18 -23.32
CA GLN A 178 -3.58 29.42 -23.64
C GLN A 178 -3.38 29.83 -25.10
N SER A 179 -4.00 29.12 -26.05
CA SER A 179 -3.89 29.44 -27.47
C SER A 179 -4.45 30.82 -27.82
N ILE A 180 -5.54 31.23 -27.16
CA ILE A 180 -6.14 32.56 -27.35
C ILE A 180 -5.20 33.66 -26.84
N LEU A 181 -4.65 33.51 -25.62
CA LEU A 181 -3.72 34.48 -25.01
C LEU A 181 -2.38 34.62 -25.76
N LEU A 182 -1.98 33.60 -26.52
CA LEU A 182 -0.77 33.62 -27.36
C LEU A 182 -1.00 34.17 -28.78
N SER A 183 -2.26 34.25 -29.24
CA SER A 183 -2.59 34.49 -30.67
C SER A 183 -3.51 35.69 -30.93
N SER A 184 -4.37 36.08 -29.99
CA SER A 184 -5.37 37.15 -30.18
C SER A 184 -4.73 38.54 -30.30
N GLU A 185 -5.03 39.28 -31.38
CA GLU A 185 -4.29 40.51 -31.74
C GLU A 185 -4.42 41.68 -30.75
N GLY A 186 -5.43 41.68 -29.87
CA GLY A 186 -5.53 42.64 -28.76
C GLY A 186 -4.75 42.24 -27.49
N GLU A 187 -4.74 40.95 -27.16
CA GLU A 187 -4.34 40.41 -25.85
C GLU A 187 -3.07 39.55 -25.89
N LYS A 188 -2.38 39.51 -27.03
CA LYS A 188 -1.19 38.70 -27.30
C LYS A 188 -0.09 38.91 -26.25
N LEU A 189 0.21 37.86 -25.50
CA LEU A 189 1.37 37.76 -24.62
C LEU A 189 2.44 36.83 -25.23
N ASN A 190 3.70 37.16 -25.00
CA ASN A 190 4.82 36.27 -25.25
C ASN A 190 4.77 35.09 -24.26
N SER A 191 5.12 33.90 -24.71
CA SER A 191 5.16 32.67 -23.91
C SER A 191 5.86 32.82 -22.56
N MET A 192 7.01 33.51 -22.47
CA MET A 192 7.68 33.73 -21.19
C MET A 192 6.90 34.67 -20.25
N ASN A 193 6.32 35.75 -20.78
CA ASN A 193 5.49 36.68 -20.00
C ASN A 193 4.19 36.01 -19.51
N LEU A 194 3.55 35.18 -20.36
CA LEU A 194 2.37 34.41 -19.97
C LEU A 194 2.71 33.42 -18.83
N LEU A 195 3.88 32.78 -18.88
CA LEU A 195 4.33 31.86 -17.83
C LEU A 195 4.65 32.61 -16.52
N LEU A 196 5.27 33.79 -16.61
CA LEU A 196 5.52 34.68 -15.47
C LEU A 196 4.23 35.05 -14.72
N TYR A 197 3.15 35.38 -15.43
CA TYR A 197 1.88 35.75 -14.78
C TYR A 197 1.03 34.55 -14.34
N MET A 198 1.06 33.44 -15.08
CA MET A 198 0.31 32.23 -14.73
C MET A 198 0.86 31.55 -13.46
N SER A 199 2.19 31.51 -13.33
CA SER A 199 2.84 30.64 -12.33
C SER A 199 2.58 31.04 -10.87
N PRO A 200 2.65 32.32 -10.45
CA PRO A 200 2.34 32.72 -9.09
C PRO A 200 0.88 32.43 -8.70
N VAL A 201 -0.07 32.66 -9.62
CA VAL A 201 -1.49 32.34 -9.39
C VAL A 201 -1.68 30.83 -9.22
N ALA A 202 -0.97 30.01 -10.02
CA ALA A 202 -1.01 28.57 -9.86
C ALA A 202 -0.42 28.10 -8.51
N VAL A 203 0.65 28.72 -8.00
CA VAL A 203 1.20 28.42 -6.66
C VAL A 203 0.18 28.73 -5.57
N LEU A 204 -0.48 29.91 -5.63
CA LEU A 204 -1.51 30.30 -4.65
C LEU A 204 -2.71 29.33 -4.63
N VAL A 205 -3.09 28.76 -5.78
CA VAL A 205 -4.19 27.78 -5.88
C VAL A 205 -3.75 26.37 -5.45
N LEU A 206 -2.51 25.97 -5.75
CA LEU A 206 -1.98 24.65 -5.38
C LEU A 206 -1.59 24.54 -3.91
N MET A 207 -1.19 25.63 -3.25
CA MET A 207 -0.72 25.61 -1.86
C MET A 207 -1.77 25.06 -0.87
N PRO A 208 -3.04 25.51 -0.85
CA PRO A 208 -4.07 24.88 -0.02
C PRO A 208 -4.32 23.41 -0.38
N ALA A 209 -4.31 23.08 -1.68
CA ALA A 209 -4.54 21.72 -2.14
C ALA A 209 -3.44 20.75 -1.68
N ALA A 210 -2.16 21.17 -1.74
CA ALA A 210 -1.03 20.41 -1.21
C ALA A 210 -1.18 20.18 0.30
N ILE A 211 -1.43 21.24 1.09
CA ILE A 211 -1.55 21.14 2.55
C ILE A 211 -2.70 20.20 2.96
N ILE A 212 -3.85 20.25 2.27
CA ILE A 212 -5.03 19.44 2.59
C ILE A 212 -4.89 17.98 2.12
N MET A 213 -4.29 17.74 0.95
CA MET A 213 -4.26 16.41 0.32
C MET A 213 -2.97 15.60 0.58
N GLU A 214 -1.91 16.29 1.01
CA GLU A 214 -0.55 15.79 1.25
C GLU A 214 -0.07 16.29 2.63
N PRO A 215 -0.67 15.81 3.74
CA PRO A 215 -0.32 16.25 5.08
C PRO A 215 1.15 15.94 5.43
N ASN A 216 1.74 16.80 6.27
CA ASN A 216 3.14 16.74 6.72
C ASN A 216 4.19 16.86 5.59
N VAL A 217 3.81 17.26 4.37
CA VAL A 217 4.73 17.34 3.22
C VAL A 217 5.98 18.19 3.48
N MET A 218 5.87 19.30 4.22
CA MET A 218 7.01 20.14 4.57
C MET A 218 8.00 19.44 5.50
N GLU A 219 7.49 18.75 6.53
CA GLU A 219 8.30 18.04 7.52
C GLU A 219 9.03 16.85 6.88
N VAL A 220 8.32 16.05 6.08
CA VAL A 220 8.88 14.89 5.37
C VAL A 220 9.86 15.32 4.28
N THR A 221 9.61 16.44 3.59
CA THR A 221 10.58 16.98 2.62
C THR A 221 11.86 17.45 3.33
N LEU A 222 11.74 18.11 4.48
CA LEU A 222 12.88 18.57 5.27
C LEU A 222 13.69 17.43 5.90
N SER A 223 13.06 16.34 6.35
CA SER A 223 13.77 15.18 6.87
C SER A 223 14.53 14.44 5.75
N LEU A 224 13.84 14.10 4.64
CA LEU A 224 14.46 13.47 3.47
C LEU A 224 15.62 14.30 2.90
N ALA A 225 15.53 15.63 2.95
CA ALA A 225 16.60 16.49 2.45
C ALA A 225 17.78 16.69 3.42
N LYS A 226 17.61 16.38 4.71
CA LYS A 226 18.72 16.24 5.67
C LYS A 226 19.43 14.89 5.51
N GLU A 227 18.66 13.82 5.32
CA GLU A 227 19.16 12.46 5.11
C GLU A 227 19.89 12.32 3.77
N HIS A 228 19.39 12.97 2.71
CA HIS A 228 19.95 12.83 1.36
C HIS A 228 20.43 14.17 0.79
N ARG A 229 21.75 14.40 0.90
CA ARG A 229 22.45 15.62 0.43
C ARG A 229 22.12 16.05 -1.01
N TYR A 230 21.79 15.11 -1.90
CA TYR A 230 21.48 15.40 -3.32
C TYR A 230 20.00 15.69 -3.60
N LEU A 231 19.09 15.53 -2.64
CA LEU A 231 17.64 15.67 -2.89
C LEU A 231 17.27 17.08 -3.36
N TRP A 232 17.84 18.12 -2.75
CA TRP A 232 17.61 19.50 -3.19
C TRP A 232 18.05 19.75 -4.64
N LEU A 233 19.19 19.18 -5.05
CA LEU A 233 19.68 19.27 -6.42
C LEU A 233 18.74 18.56 -7.40
N LEU A 234 18.23 17.39 -7.03
CA LEU A 234 17.27 16.62 -7.84
C LEU A 234 15.92 17.35 -7.97
N LEU A 235 15.39 17.92 -6.88
CA LEU A 235 14.17 18.73 -6.89
C LEU A 235 14.35 20.00 -7.73
N LEU A 236 15.50 20.66 -7.65
CA LEU A 236 15.84 21.83 -8.48
C LEU A 236 15.96 21.46 -9.97
N LEU A 237 16.65 20.38 -10.30
CA LEU A 237 16.79 19.88 -11.68
C LEU A 237 15.42 19.51 -12.27
N ASN A 238 14.60 18.79 -11.50
CA ASN A 238 13.25 18.39 -11.88
C ASN A 238 12.35 19.63 -12.12
N SER A 239 12.45 20.64 -11.24
CA SER A 239 11.70 21.90 -11.38
C SER A 239 12.18 22.76 -12.56
N THR A 240 13.48 22.75 -12.86
CA THR A 240 14.06 23.43 -14.03
C THR A 240 13.62 22.76 -15.34
N LEU A 241 13.61 21.43 -15.39
CA LEU A 241 13.04 20.69 -16.52
C LEU A 241 11.53 20.93 -16.68
N ALA A 242 10.80 21.12 -15.58
CA ALA A 242 9.38 21.49 -15.62
C ALA A 242 9.17 22.92 -16.16
N TYR A 243 10.08 23.86 -15.89
CA TYR A 243 10.09 25.17 -16.56
C TYR A 243 10.30 25.03 -18.07
N SER A 244 11.31 24.26 -18.51
CA SER A 244 11.51 23.98 -19.93
C SER A 244 10.27 23.34 -20.57
N ALA A 245 9.67 22.33 -19.92
CA ALA A 245 8.48 21.65 -20.42
C ALA A 245 7.26 22.58 -20.58
N ASN A 246 7.04 23.50 -19.62
CA ASN A 246 5.94 24.47 -19.69
C ASN A 246 6.21 25.58 -20.73
N LEU A 247 7.43 26.11 -20.80
CA LEU A 247 7.79 27.09 -21.82
C LEU A 247 7.68 26.52 -23.24
N LEU A 248 8.20 25.31 -23.46
CA LEU A 248 8.09 24.61 -24.73
C LEU A 248 6.63 24.25 -25.07
N ASN A 249 5.80 23.92 -24.08
CA ASN A 249 4.35 23.73 -24.29
C ASN A 249 3.71 25.01 -24.86
N PHE A 250 4.05 26.18 -24.35
CA PHE A 250 3.53 27.46 -24.84
C PHE A 250 4.08 27.82 -26.22
N LEU A 251 5.36 27.55 -26.47
CA LEU A 251 5.99 27.79 -27.78
C LEU A 251 5.39 26.87 -28.87
N VAL A 252 5.20 25.58 -28.57
CA VAL A 252 4.54 24.65 -29.49
C VAL A 252 3.11 25.09 -29.78
N THR A 253 2.29 25.43 -28.77
CA THR A 253 0.92 25.95 -29.02
C THR A 253 0.92 27.21 -29.88
N LYS A 254 1.83 28.15 -29.64
CA LYS A 254 1.95 29.41 -30.40
C LYS A 254 2.29 29.17 -31.89
N HIS A 255 3.08 28.14 -32.19
CA HIS A 255 3.55 27.83 -33.55
C HIS A 255 2.78 26.69 -34.24
N THR A 256 1.81 26.07 -33.57
CA THR A 256 0.93 25.02 -34.11
C THR A 256 -0.54 25.34 -33.78
N SER A 257 -1.17 24.58 -32.89
CA SER A 257 -2.51 24.85 -32.37
C SER A 257 -2.71 24.21 -30.99
N ALA A 258 -3.79 24.58 -30.28
CA ALA A 258 -4.21 23.88 -29.06
C ALA A 258 -4.50 22.39 -29.34
N LEU A 259 -5.08 22.07 -30.50
CA LEU A 259 -5.48 20.72 -30.87
C LEU A 259 -4.28 19.83 -31.20
N THR A 260 -3.36 20.32 -32.05
CA THR A 260 -2.11 19.63 -32.42
C THR A 260 -1.29 19.29 -31.18
N LEU A 261 -1.18 20.21 -30.21
CA LEU A 261 -0.51 19.95 -28.93
C LEU A 261 -1.15 18.79 -28.15
N GLN A 262 -2.48 18.64 -28.16
CA GLN A 262 -3.17 17.55 -27.46
C GLN A 262 -3.09 16.22 -28.20
N VAL A 263 -3.12 16.22 -29.54
CA VAL A 263 -2.86 15.01 -30.34
C VAL A 263 -1.44 14.49 -30.10
N LEU A 264 -0.43 15.36 -30.18
CA LEU A 264 0.95 15.02 -29.79
C LEU A 264 1.03 14.59 -28.32
N GLY A 265 0.29 15.27 -27.43
CA GLY A 265 0.19 14.96 -26.01
C GLY A 265 -0.35 13.56 -25.71
N ASN A 266 -1.20 13.02 -26.58
CA ASN A 266 -1.74 11.66 -26.45
C ASN A 266 -0.74 10.57 -26.86
N ALA A 267 0.23 10.85 -27.76
CA ALA A 267 1.23 9.87 -28.17
C ALA A 267 2.05 9.33 -26.98
N LYS A 268 2.37 10.19 -26.00
CA LYS A 268 3.04 9.77 -24.75
C LYS A 268 2.13 8.87 -23.89
N GLY A 269 0.82 9.11 -23.93
CA GLY A 269 -0.19 8.31 -23.23
C GLY A 269 -0.32 6.93 -23.88
N ALA A 270 -0.39 6.88 -25.21
CA ALA A 270 -0.37 5.64 -25.98
C ALA A 270 0.86 4.78 -25.67
N VAL A 271 2.07 5.36 -25.73
CA VAL A 271 3.32 4.66 -25.36
C VAL A 271 3.28 4.21 -23.90
N ALA A 272 2.80 5.05 -22.98
CA ALA A 272 2.67 4.68 -21.56
C ALA A 272 1.63 3.58 -21.32
N VAL A 273 0.53 3.51 -22.09
CA VAL A 273 -0.46 2.42 -22.04
C VAL A 273 0.17 1.12 -22.54
N VAL A 274 0.84 1.13 -23.69
CA VAL A 274 1.51 -0.08 -24.22
C VAL A 274 2.58 -0.58 -23.25
N ILE A 275 3.46 0.29 -22.77
CA ILE A 275 4.48 -0.05 -21.77
C ILE A 275 3.81 -0.50 -20.46
N SER A 276 2.69 0.09 -20.05
CA SER A 276 1.94 -0.31 -18.85
C SER A 276 1.33 -1.71 -18.98
N ILE A 277 0.76 -2.04 -20.14
CA ILE A 277 0.23 -3.39 -20.42
C ILE A 277 1.37 -4.40 -20.47
N LEU A 278 2.49 -4.09 -21.15
CA LEU A 278 3.65 -4.98 -21.27
C LEU A 278 4.38 -5.21 -19.94
N LEU A 279 4.54 -4.18 -19.11
CA LEU A 279 5.28 -4.26 -17.83
C LEU A 279 4.43 -4.63 -16.62
N PHE A 280 3.19 -4.15 -16.52
CA PHE A 280 2.33 -4.40 -15.36
C PHE A 280 1.28 -5.49 -15.59
N ARG A 281 1.14 -6.00 -16.83
CA ARG A 281 0.25 -7.13 -17.21
C ARG A 281 -1.16 -7.05 -16.59
N ASN A 282 -1.71 -5.82 -16.51
CA ASN A 282 -3.06 -5.61 -16.01
C ASN A 282 -4.06 -6.42 -16.89
N PRO A 283 -5.08 -7.07 -16.30
CA PRO A 283 -6.03 -7.89 -17.04
C PRO A 283 -6.92 -7.01 -17.92
N VAL A 284 -6.50 -6.80 -19.17
CA VAL A 284 -7.31 -6.11 -20.18
C VAL A 284 -8.28 -7.12 -20.77
N THR A 285 -9.58 -6.93 -20.54
CA THR A 285 -10.64 -7.76 -21.14
C THR A 285 -10.58 -7.67 -22.67
N PHE A 286 -11.08 -8.67 -23.41
CA PHE A 286 -11.13 -8.59 -24.89
C PHE A 286 -11.91 -7.36 -25.38
N ILE A 287 -12.96 -6.96 -24.64
CA ILE A 287 -13.72 -5.72 -24.84
C ILE A 287 -12.84 -4.48 -24.59
N GLY A 288 -12.02 -4.50 -23.53
CA GLY A 288 -10.97 -3.49 -23.31
C GLY A 288 -9.96 -3.44 -24.44
N ILE A 289 -9.43 -4.57 -24.93
CA ILE A 289 -8.46 -4.61 -26.04
C ILE A 289 -9.10 -4.09 -27.33
N ALA A 290 -10.35 -4.42 -27.63
CA ALA A 290 -11.07 -3.89 -28.79
C ALA A 290 -11.37 -2.38 -28.64
N GLY A 291 -11.83 -1.96 -27.46
CA GLY A 291 -12.11 -0.57 -27.09
C GLY A 291 -10.86 0.32 -27.00
N PHE A 292 -9.69 -0.25 -26.72
CA PHE A 292 -8.41 0.46 -26.79
C PHE A 292 -7.80 0.39 -28.19
N GLY A 293 -7.75 -0.78 -28.83
CA GLY A 293 -7.03 -1.01 -30.09
C GLY A 293 -7.55 -0.22 -31.29
N GLY A 294 -8.88 -0.15 -31.47
CA GLY A 294 -9.50 0.63 -32.55
C GLY A 294 -9.20 2.13 -32.45
N PRO A 295 -9.53 2.80 -31.33
CA PRO A 295 -9.13 4.17 -31.06
C PRO A 295 -7.62 4.37 -31.11
N PHE A 296 -6.82 3.47 -30.53
CA PHE A 296 -5.36 3.58 -30.50
C PHE A 296 -4.77 3.60 -31.91
N TRP A 297 -5.25 2.77 -32.83
CA TRP A 297 -4.82 2.81 -34.22
C TRP A 297 -5.21 4.12 -34.91
N LEU A 298 -6.44 4.61 -34.69
CA LEU A 298 -6.88 5.90 -35.21
C LEU A 298 -6.10 7.08 -34.61
N LEU A 299 -5.73 7.01 -33.33
CA LEU A 299 -4.97 8.02 -32.62
C LEU A 299 -3.50 7.98 -33.04
N LEU A 300 -2.93 6.80 -33.28
CA LEU A 300 -1.62 6.64 -33.91
C LEU A 300 -1.66 7.20 -35.35
N SER A 301 -2.73 6.95 -36.11
CA SER A 301 -2.93 7.54 -37.44
C SER A 301 -3.09 9.06 -37.38
N GLN A 302 -3.77 9.63 -36.38
CA GLN A 302 -3.84 11.08 -36.15
C GLN A 302 -2.50 11.67 -35.75
N VAL A 303 -1.72 10.99 -34.89
CA VAL A 303 -0.36 11.40 -34.52
C VAL A 303 0.54 11.35 -35.75
N ILE A 304 0.46 10.30 -36.56
CA ILE A 304 1.18 10.19 -37.83
C ILE A 304 0.74 11.30 -38.80
N ASP A 305 -0.54 11.62 -38.93
CA ASP A 305 -1.05 12.66 -39.82
C ASP A 305 -0.71 14.09 -39.32
N GLU A 306 -0.77 14.37 -38.01
CA GLU A 306 -0.30 15.65 -37.44
C GLU A 306 1.23 15.77 -37.50
N MET A 307 1.97 14.69 -37.24
CA MET A 307 3.41 14.63 -37.50
C MET A 307 3.67 14.82 -38.99
N HIS A 308 2.84 14.27 -39.88
CA HIS A 308 2.97 14.44 -41.33
C HIS A 308 2.63 15.87 -41.75
N LYS A 309 1.66 16.57 -41.15
CA LYS A 309 1.41 18.00 -41.38
C LYS A 309 2.58 18.85 -40.89
N VAL A 310 3.11 18.58 -39.69
CA VAL A 310 4.32 19.24 -39.16
C VAL A 310 5.54 18.96 -40.04
N LEU A 311 5.66 17.76 -40.60
CA LEU A 311 6.73 17.35 -41.53
C LEU A 311 6.49 17.82 -42.97
N GLN A 312 5.27 18.05 -43.44
CA GLN A 312 4.94 18.61 -44.76
C GLN A 312 5.12 20.14 -44.77
N LEU A 313 4.84 20.79 -43.64
CA LEU A 313 5.36 22.14 -43.36
C LEU A 313 6.91 22.15 -43.37
N GLY A 314 7.56 21.04 -43.00
CA GLY A 314 9.03 20.87 -42.94
C GLY A 314 9.75 20.53 -44.25
N PHE A 315 9.19 19.59 -44.99
CA PHE A 315 9.87 18.75 -45.97
C PHE A 315 8.91 18.37 -47.09
N SER A 316 8.51 19.35 -47.90
CA SER A 316 8.04 19.07 -49.25
C SER A 316 9.19 18.46 -50.06
N GLY A 317 9.15 17.13 -50.24
CA GLY A 317 9.87 16.44 -51.31
C GLY A 317 10.96 15.42 -50.93
N PHE A 318 10.88 14.65 -49.83
CA PHE A 318 11.89 13.59 -49.59
C PHE A 318 11.44 12.16 -49.24
N ILE A 319 10.19 11.87 -48.84
CA ILE A 319 9.74 10.47 -48.70
C ILE A 319 8.30 10.28 -49.16
N ASN A 320 8.09 9.35 -50.10
CA ASN A 320 6.79 8.97 -50.64
C ASN A 320 6.29 7.67 -49.97
N PHE A 321 5.53 7.80 -48.87
CA PHE A 321 5.08 6.68 -48.02
C PHE A 321 3.74 6.04 -48.47
N ASN A 322 3.45 6.01 -49.78
CA ASN A 322 2.19 5.49 -50.35
C ASN A 322 1.97 3.96 -50.22
N CYS A 323 2.64 3.26 -49.31
CA CYS A 323 2.61 1.79 -49.20
C CYS A 323 1.77 1.25 -48.02
N PHE A 324 1.19 2.09 -47.16
CA PHE A 324 0.50 1.67 -45.92
C PHE A 324 -1.01 1.99 -45.85
N ALA A 325 -1.65 2.30 -46.98
CA ALA A 325 -3.08 2.61 -47.05
C ALA A 325 -3.85 1.66 -47.99
N GLN A 326 -4.19 0.47 -47.49
CA GLN A 326 -5.31 -0.31 -48.02
C GLN A 326 -6.25 -0.72 -46.88
N THR A 327 -7.42 -0.09 -46.83
CA THR A 327 -8.57 -0.56 -46.05
C THR A 327 -9.27 -1.71 -46.77
N PRO A 328 -9.84 -2.68 -46.05
CA PRO A 328 -10.53 -3.81 -46.67
C PRO A 328 -11.86 -3.36 -47.28
N ARG A 329 -12.06 -3.61 -48.58
CA ARG A 329 -13.37 -3.47 -49.22
C ARG A 329 -14.24 -4.69 -48.90
N ILE A 330 -15.42 -4.43 -48.35
CA ILE A 330 -16.53 -5.38 -48.34
C ILE A 330 -16.93 -5.65 -49.80
N LEU A 331 -17.02 -6.92 -50.20
CA LEU A 331 -17.76 -7.31 -51.39
C LEU A 331 -18.57 -8.57 -51.10
N ASN A 332 -19.83 -8.55 -51.52
CA ASN A 332 -20.76 -9.66 -51.39
C ASN A 332 -21.16 -10.13 -52.81
N ILE A 333 -21.67 -11.36 -52.92
CA ILE A 333 -22.39 -11.92 -54.08
C ILE A 333 -21.56 -12.45 -55.30
N LYS A 334 -21.55 -13.80 -55.38
CA LYS A 334 -21.56 -14.70 -56.57
C LYS A 334 -20.32 -14.85 -57.50
N THR A 335 -19.94 -16.13 -57.66
CA THR A 335 -19.52 -16.89 -58.88
C THR A 335 -19.46 -16.15 -60.22
N PRO A 336 -18.47 -16.45 -61.12
CA PRO A 336 -18.30 -17.84 -61.61
C PRO A 336 -16.89 -18.35 -62.03
N ALA A 337 -16.86 -19.67 -62.22
CA ALA A 337 -16.13 -20.47 -63.22
C ALA A 337 -14.66 -20.15 -63.65
N SER A 338 -13.78 -21.07 -63.28
CA SER A 338 -12.64 -21.64 -64.03
C SER A 338 -12.20 -21.07 -65.40
N LEU A 339 -10.88 -20.87 -65.54
CA LEU A 339 -9.98 -21.55 -66.51
C LEU A 339 -8.53 -21.41 -65.97
N LYS A 340 -7.77 -22.47 -65.64
CA LYS A 340 -6.72 -23.13 -66.47
C LYS A 340 -5.89 -22.14 -67.32
N ALA A 341 -4.55 -22.13 -67.32
CA ALA A 341 -3.57 -23.21 -67.11
C ALA A 341 -2.19 -22.65 -66.61
N ARG A 342 -1.38 -23.36 -65.79
CA ARG A 342 -0.19 -24.22 -66.17
C ARG A 342 1.04 -23.37 -66.60
N ALA A 343 2.26 -23.51 -66.06
CA ALA A 343 3.02 -24.70 -65.64
C ALA A 343 3.87 -24.47 -64.36
N LYS A 344 4.01 -25.44 -63.43
CA LYS A 344 5.15 -26.40 -63.28
C LYS A 344 6.53 -25.76 -63.58
N GLY A 345 7.40 -25.48 -62.61
CA GLY A 345 8.19 -26.45 -61.79
C GLY A 345 9.69 -26.31 -62.16
N PRO A 346 10.69 -26.95 -61.51
CA PRO A 346 10.59 -28.07 -60.54
C PRO A 346 11.49 -27.98 -59.26
N LYS A 347 11.23 -28.90 -58.30
CA LYS A 347 12.15 -29.73 -57.45
C LYS A 347 13.47 -29.19 -56.83
N PHE A 348 14.07 -29.78 -55.79
CA PHE A 348 13.71 -30.58 -54.58
C PHE A 348 15.04 -31.06 -53.92
N ILE A 349 15.02 -31.56 -52.67
CA ILE A 349 16.08 -32.32 -51.93
C ILE A 349 17.20 -31.43 -51.31
N LEU A 350 17.58 -31.38 -50.01
CA LEU A 350 17.74 -32.30 -48.84
C LEU A 350 19.24 -32.61 -48.55
N PHE A 351 19.79 -32.20 -47.39
CA PHE A 351 20.36 -33.07 -46.32
C PHE A 351 21.20 -32.35 -45.23
N ASN A 352 21.25 -33.01 -44.04
CA ASN A 352 22.07 -32.87 -42.80
C ASN A 352 23.45 -32.15 -42.89
N SER A 353 24.06 -31.61 -41.81
CA SER A 353 24.45 -32.34 -40.58
C SER A 353 25.09 -31.50 -39.44
N SER A 354 25.26 -32.14 -38.26
CA SER A 354 26.36 -32.05 -37.24
C SER A 354 26.80 -30.74 -36.54
N LYS A 355 27.02 -30.88 -35.21
CA LYS A 355 27.70 -29.99 -34.22
C LYS A 355 29.26 -30.18 -34.22
N PRO A 356 30.09 -29.57 -33.33
CA PRO A 356 30.20 -28.22 -32.71
C PRO A 356 31.67 -27.66 -32.75
N ILE A 357 32.17 -26.94 -31.69
CA ILE A 357 33.57 -26.45 -31.37
C ILE A 357 33.82 -24.94 -31.73
N SER A 358 34.70 -24.13 -31.08
CA SER A 358 34.90 -23.75 -29.66
C SER A 358 35.86 -22.51 -29.51
N SER A 359 35.78 -21.78 -28.38
CA SER A 359 36.90 -21.15 -27.61
C SER A 359 37.76 -19.95 -28.11
N ILE A 360 38.36 -19.24 -27.12
CA ILE A 360 39.49 -18.24 -27.13
C ILE A 360 39.13 -16.85 -27.76
N VAL A 361 39.55 -15.64 -27.30
CA VAL A 361 40.76 -15.15 -26.58
C VAL A 361 40.51 -13.93 -25.65
N GLU A 362 41.21 -13.86 -24.51
CA GLU A 362 41.38 -12.68 -23.62
C GLU A 362 42.50 -11.72 -24.07
N VAL A 363 42.46 -10.44 -23.66
CA VAL A 363 43.68 -9.61 -23.56
C VAL A 363 43.78 -8.97 -22.17
N LYS A 364 44.92 -9.20 -21.51
CA LYS A 364 45.36 -8.57 -20.25
C LYS A 364 46.10 -7.26 -20.51
N GLU A 365 46.14 -6.39 -19.49
CA GLU A 365 47.40 -5.73 -19.10
C GLU A 365 47.59 -5.73 -17.58
N ASP A 366 48.79 -6.12 -17.13
CA ASP A 366 49.23 -6.21 -15.74
C ASP A 366 50.30 -5.14 -15.45
N LYS A 367 50.33 -4.53 -14.25
CA LYS A 367 51.61 -4.07 -13.65
C LYS A 367 51.60 -3.93 -12.11
N LYS A 368 52.62 -4.57 -11.53
CA LYS A 368 53.04 -4.73 -10.11
C LYS A 368 53.32 -3.37 -9.39
N PHE A 369 53.30 -3.26 -8.06
CA PHE A 369 54.29 -3.86 -7.14
C PHE A 369 53.90 -3.96 -5.63
N LYS A 370 54.70 -4.77 -4.90
CA LYS A 370 54.72 -5.10 -3.44
C LYS A 370 54.67 -3.87 -2.49
N GLY A 371 54.32 -3.97 -1.19
CA GLY A 371 53.88 -5.09 -0.34
C GLY A 371 54.15 -4.84 1.19
N ILE A 372 53.67 -5.75 2.05
CA ILE A 372 53.90 -5.88 3.53
C ILE A 372 53.14 -4.89 4.47
N MET A 373 52.10 -5.37 5.15
CA MET A 373 52.02 -5.52 6.63
C MET A 373 50.67 -6.12 7.07
N ASP A 374 50.68 -6.97 8.10
CA ASP A 374 49.47 -7.46 8.79
C ASP A 374 48.83 -6.36 9.66
N THR A 375 47.50 -6.33 9.76
CA THR A 375 46.74 -6.21 11.04
C THR A 375 45.22 -6.13 10.78
N SER A 376 44.45 -6.67 11.72
CA SER A 376 42.98 -6.61 11.75
C SER A 376 42.48 -5.34 12.47
N PRO A 377 41.33 -4.76 12.09
CA PRO A 377 40.64 -3.76 12.91
C PRO A 377 39.27 -4.22 13.43
N ASN A 378 39.12 -4.22 14.76
CA ASN A 378 37.81 -4.05 15.42
C ASN A 378 37.43 -2.56 15.37
N SER A 379 36.16 -2.22 15.12
CA SER A 379 35.66 -0.85 15.35
C SER A 379 34.14 -0.81 15.56
N ASP A 380 33.68 -0.96 16.81
CA ASP A 380 32.24 -0.83 17.15
C ASP A 380 31.94 -0.22 18.53
N GLN A 381 32.93 0.38 19.20
CA GLN A 381 32.78 0.98 20.54
C GLN A 381 32.54 2.51 20.56
N GLY A 382 32.48 3.18 19.41
CA GLY A 382 32.28 4.63 19.34
C GLY A 382 30.85 5.09 19.60
N VAL A 383 29.86 4.41 19.00
CA VAL A 383 28.49 4.93 18.83
C VAL A 383 27.66 4.92 20.14
N ILE A 384 28.01 4.06 21.11
CA ILE A 384 27.21 3.89 22.33
C ILE A 384 27.40 5.05 23.33
N LYS A 385 28.54 5.76 23.30
CA LYS A 385 28.82 6.84 24.26
C LYS A 385 28.12 8.17 23.93
N GLU A 386 27.87 8.47 22.66
CA GLU A 386 27.27 9.76 22.26
C GLU A 386 25.79 9.88 22.69
N ASN A 387 25.01 8.80 22.56
CA ASN A 387 23.58 8.80 22.86
C ASN A 387 23.24 9.05 24.35
N ASN A 388 24.07 8.56 25.29
CA ASN A 388 23.84 8.82 26.71
C ASN A 388 24.10 10.30 27.06
N MET A 389 25.16 10.90 26.50
CA MET A 389 25.55 12.28 26.77
C MET A 389 24.48 13.30 26.31
N GLU A 390 23.83 13.06 25.17
CA GLU A 390 22.75 13.95 24.68
C GLU A 390 21.49 13.91 25.58
N SER A 391 21.26 12.79 26.28
CA SER A 391 20.12 12.62 27.18
C SER A 391 20.27 13.38 28.50
N GLU A 392 21.48 13.41 29.06
CA GLU A 392 21.79 14.15 30.29
C GLU A 392 21.78 15.66 30.07
N ILE A 393 22.33 16.14 28.94
CA ILE A 393 22.31 17.56 28.56
C ILE A 393 20.87 18.09 28.43
N LYS A 394 19.96 17.31 27.84
CA LYS A 394 18.53 17.67 27.77
C LYS A 394 17.90 17.74 29.15
N LEU A 395 18.20 16.82 30.06
CA LEU A 395 17.67 16.85 31.42
C LEU A 395 18.16 18.05 32.23
N GLN A 396 19.44 18.40 32.12
CA GLN A 396 19.99 19.57 32.82
C GLN A 396 19.28 20.86 32.37
N SER A 397 19.08 21.04 31.05
CA SER A 397 18.36 22.19 30.48
C SER A 397 16.87 22.30 30.87
N ILE A 398 16.31 21.26 31.50
CA ILE A 398 14.93 21.21 32.02
C ILE A 398 14.92 21.46 33.54
N LYS A 399 15.99 21.14 34.27
CA LYS A 399 16.16 21.53 35.69
C LYS A 399 16.29 23.04 35.83
N ASP A 400 17.03 23.69 34.92
CA ASP A 400 17.35 25.12 35.00
C ASP A 400 16.15 26.05 34.70
N ASP A 401 15.11 25.56 33.99
CA ASP A 401 13.84 26.26 33.76
C ASP A 401 12.64 25.28 33.76
N PRO A 402 11.97 25.09 34.91
CA PRO A 402 10.81 24.20 35.03
C PRO A 402 9.54 24.73 34.34
N GLY A 403 9.50 26.00 33.91
CA GLY A 403 8.39 26.56 33.13
C GLY A 403 8.34 26.00 31.71
N ARG A 404 9.51 25.64 31.15
CA ARG A 404 9.67 25.12 29.79
C ARG A 404 8.85 23.86 29.51
N ILE A 405 8.62 23.01 30.51
CA ILE A 405 7.88 21.74 30.39
C ILE A 405 6.44 21.97 29.89
N GLU A 406 5.78 23.06 30.28
CA GLU A 406 4.40 23.34 29.89
C GLU A 406 4.28 23.79 28.43
N VAL A 407 5.37 24.36 27.88
CA VAL A 407 5.44 24.86 26.50
C VAL A 407 5.73 23.73 25.50
N MET A 408 6.41 22.66 25.93
CA MET A 408 6.77 21.50 25.08
C MET A 408 5.57 20.87 24.35
N THR A 409 5.80 20.39 23.14
CA THR A 409 4.82 19.63 22.36
C THR A 409 4.60 18.23 22.94
N VAL A 410 3.48 17.59 22.58
CA VAL A 410 3.18 16.21 23.00
C VAL A 410 4.24 15.21 22.49
N LEU A 411 4.83 15.47 21.32
CA LEU A 411 5.87 14.61 20.76
C LEU A 411 7.19 14.73 21.54
N GLU A 412 7.61 15.95 21.88
CA GLU A 412 8.79 16.19 22.71
C GLU A 412 8.60 15.58 24.10
N LEU A 413 7.48 15.85 24.79
CA LEU A 413 7.17 15.26 26.10
C LEU A 413 7.24 13.72 26.07
N ARG A 414 6.66 13.07 25.05
CA ARG A 414 6.72 11.60 24.90
C ARG A 414 8.09 11.07 24.52
N THR A 415 8.96 11.90 23.95
CA THR A 415 10.32 11.49 23.58
C THR A 415 11.23 11.62 24.79
N THR A 416 11.17 12.75 25.51
CA THR A 416 11.88 12.95 26.78
C THR A 416 11.48 11.93 27.84
N LEU A 417 10.17 11.62 27.99
CA LEU A 417 9.70 10.56 28.90
C LEU A 417 10.23 9.17 28.51
N ARG A 418 10.30 8.86 27.21
CA ARG A 418 10.85 7.57 26.73
C ARG A 418 12.37 7.48 26.93
N SER A 419 13.13 8.55 26.74
CA SER A 419 14.59 8.54 26.99
C SER A 419 14.96 8.35 28.47
N ILE A 420 14.07 8.72 29.41
CA ILE A 420 14.23 8.46 30.85
C ILE A 420 13.48 7.21 31.34
N GLY A 421 12.97 6.37 30.43
CA GLY A 421 12.29 5.11 30.78
C GLY A 421 10.90 5.25 31.41
N VAL A 422 10.32 6.45 31.46
CA VAL A 422 9.01 6.70 32.08
C VAL A 422 7.87 6.46 31.07
N PRO A 423 6.77 5.76 31.43
CA PRO A 423 5.67 5.46 30.51
C PRO A 423 4.99 6.70 29.89
N ALA A 424 5.27 6.95 28.61
CA ALA A 424 4.79 8.11 27.86
C ALA A 424 3.32 8.00 27.36
N LYS A 425 2.39 7.66 28.26
CA LYS A 425 0.95 7.46 27.98
C LYS A 425 0.10 8.65 28.48
N GLY A 426 -1.06 8.87 27.84
CA GLY A 426 -1.99 9.95 28.20
C GLY A 426 -2.01 11.17 27.26
N CYS A 427 -2.76 12.19 27.66
CA CYS A 427 -2.88 13.51 27.02
C CYS A 427 -1.74 14.46 27.45
N LYS A 428 -1.68 15.69 26.90
CA LYS A 428 -0.59 16.63 27.20
C LYS A 428 -0.42 16.89 28.71
N ARG A 429 -1.53 17.00 29.46
CA ARG A 429 -1.50 17.26 30.91
C ARG A 429 -0.86 16.10 31.68
N ASP A 430 -1.23 14.87 31.36
CA ASP A 430 -0.71 13.66 31.99
C ASP A 430 0.80 13.51 31.77
N LEU A 431 1.27 13.83 30.56
CA LEU A 431 2.69 13.80 30.19
C LEU A 431 3.49 14.92 30.87
N VAL A 432 2.93 16.13 30.97
CA VAL A 432 3.53 17.24 31.75
C VAL A 432 3.63 16.86 33.23
N TYR A 433 2.58 16.26 33.80
CA TYR A 433 2.56 15.81 35.20
C TYR A 433 3.57 14.70 35.47
N ALA A 434 3.65 13.69 34.59
CA ALA A 434 4.64 12.62 34.68
C ALA A 434 6.08 13.13 34.59
N LEU A 435 6.36 14.08 33.70
CA LEU A 435 7.70 14.64 33.54
C LEU A 435 8.08 15.57 34.70
N LYS A 436 7.15 16.42 35.16
CA LYS A 436 7.34 17.23 36.39
C LYS A 436 7.59 16.33 37.60
N GLY A 437 6.74 15.32 37.83
CA GLY A 437 6.89 14.39 38.96
C GLY A 437 8.23 13.63 38.95
N TYR A 438 8.74 13.24 37.78
CA TYR A 438 10.07 12.64 37.68
C TYR A 438 11.20 13.63 38.00
N VAL A 439 11.12 14.87 37.50
CA VAL A 439 12.13 15.92 37.77
C VAL A 439 12.14 16.32 39.25
N THR A 440 10.96 16.50 39.87
CA THR A 440 10.86 16.79 41.31
C THR A 440 11.41 15.63 42.15
N LYS A 441 11.03 14.39 41.85
CA LYS A 441 11.54 13.23 42.59
C LYS A 441 13.06 13.07 42.44
N LYS A 442 13.61 13.28 41.25
CA LYS A 442 15.07 13.25 41.02
C LYS A 442 15.80 14.38 41.76
N ALA A 443 15.16 15.53 41.98
CA ALA A 443 15.70 16.60 42.81
C ALA A 443 15.66 16.25 44.32
N GLU A 444 14.59 15.60 44.79
CA GLU A 444 14.49 15.09 46.16
C GLU A 444 15.54 13.99 46.43
N ASP A 445 15.73 13.06 45.49
CA ASP A 445 16.76 12.02 45.55
C ASP A 445 18.17 12.65 45.61
N GLU A 446 18.47 13.69 44.81
CA GLU A 446 19.74 14.42 44.83
C GLU A 446 19.99 15.21 46.15
N VAL A 447 18.95 15.78 46.77
CA VAL A 447 19.06 16.43 48.09
C VAL A 447 19.34 15.40 49.19
N SER A 448 18.70 14.23 49.15
CA SER A 448 18.97 13.14 50.11
C SER A 448 20.41 12.60 50.01
N HIS A 449 21.01 12.61 48.82
CA HIS A 449 22.40 12.24 48.61
C HIS A 449 23.40 13.28 49.13
N LEU A 450 23.03 14.56 49.17
CA LEU A 450 23.86 15.63 49.74
C LEU A 450 23.89 15.57 51.27
N GLU A 451 22.77 15.30 51.95
CA GLU A 451 22.74 15.08 53.41
C GLU A 451 23.56 13.84 53.82
N ILE A 452 23.67 12.81 52.97
CA ILE A 452 24.51 11.63 53.20
C ILE A 452 26.01 11.93 52.99
N GLN A 453 26.37 12.95 52.20
CA GLN A 453 27.76 13.33 51.94
C GLN A 453 28.37 14.27 53.00
N GLU A 454 27.59 15.07 53.74
CA GLU A 454 28.12 15.81 54.89
C GLU A 454 28.36 14.92 56.13
N VAL A 455 27.70 13.76 56.24
CA VAL A 455 27.87 12.83 57.37
C VAL A 455 29.15 11.96 57.26
N THR A 456 29.83 11.93 56.10
CA THR A 456 31.04 11.11 55.89
C THR A 456 32.38 11.84 56.04
N SER A 457 32.38 13.15 56.32
CA SER A 457 33.60 13.95 56.51
C SER A 457 33.93 14.30 57.97
N ILE A 458 33.06 13.95 58.94
CA ILE A 458 33.30 14.16 60.38
C ILE A 458 33.19 12.83 61.16
N SER A 459 34.12 11.91 60.89
CA SER A 459 34.42 10.80 61.82
C SER A 459 35.92 10.51 61.88
N SER A 460 36.68 11.48 62.39
CA SER A 460 38.05 11.27 62.86
C SER A 460 38.33 12.02 64.17
N LYS A 461 37.44 11.87 65.16
CA LYS A 461 37.75 12.13 66.58
C LYS A 461 36.75 11.48 67.55
N SER A 462 37.28 10.55 68.34
CA SER A 462 36.92 10.21 69.73
C SER A 462 35.43 10.12 70.14
N LEU A 463 35.00 8.91 70.51
CA LEU A 463 33.93 8.75 71.50
C LEU A 463 34.32 9.39 72.84
N SER A 464 33.37 10.08 73.48
CA SER A 464 33.30 10.19 74.94
C SER A 464 31.89 10.46 75.47
N VAL A 465 31.27 9.41 76.03
CA VAL A 465 30.55 9.39 77.34
C VAL A 465 29.23 10.20 77.53
N GLU A 466 28.25 9.51 78.14
CA GLU A 466 27.02 10.00 78.83
C GLU A 466 25.95 10.75 78.01
N GLY A 467 24.63 10.54 78.17
CA GLY A 467 23.86 9.83 79.19
C GLY A 467 22.45 10.42 79.32
N LYS A 468 21.46 9.58 79.67
CA LYS A 468 20.06 9.89 80.06
C LYS A 468 19.11 10.36 78.94
N GLY A 469 17.94 9.72 78.86
CA GLY A 469 16.84 10.08 77.95
C GLY A 469 15.50 10.25 78.68
N LYS A 470 14.39 10.34 77.93
CA LYS A 470 13.03 10.10 78.45
C LYS A 470 11.99 9.86 77.33
N LYS A 471 10.98 9.05 77.68
CA LYS A 471 9.66 8.87 77.03
C LYS A 471 9.04 10.19 76.52
N LEU A 472 8.19 10.21 75.49
CA LEU A 472 6.76 9.81 75.60
C LEU A 472 6.06 9.58 74.25
N SER A 473 4.98 8.81 74.27
CA SER A 473 4.05 8.48 73.17
C SER A 473 2.83 9.40 73.14
N ILE A 474 2.25 9.68 71.97
CA ILE A 474 0.90 10.26 71.82
C ILE A 474 0.20 9.64 70.60
N GLN A 475 -1.08 9.30 70.76
CA GLN A 475 -2.06 9.17 69.68
C GLN A 475 -3.45 9.48 70.26
N ASP A 476 -4.18 10.45 69.68
CA ASP A 476 -5.62 10.39 69.33
C ASP A 476 -6.29 11.77 69.10
N HIS A 477 -7.11 11.79 68.02
CA HIS A 477 -8.31 12.57 67.64
C HIS A 477 -8.70 13.95 68.25
N VAL A 478 -9.34 14.81 67.40
CA VAL A 478 -10.77 15.29 67.49
C VAL A 478 -11.08 16.50 66.53
N GLU A 479 -12.18 16.40 65.74
CA GLU A 479 -13.19 17.41 65.24
C GLU A 479 -12.78 18.83 64.65
N GLU A 480 -13.57 19.68 63.93
CA GLU A 480 -14.96 19.73 63.38
C GLU A 480 -15.16 20.87 62.30
N VAL A 481 -16.31 20.90 61.58
CA VAL A 481 -17.08 22.09 61.04
C VAL A 481 -16.48 23.12 60.02
N SER A 482 -17.22 23.92 59.19
CA SER A 482 -18.38 23.72 58.26
C SER A 482 -18.67 24.98 57.37
N PHE A 483 -19.31 24.83 56.17
CA PHE A 483 -20.12 25.82 55.35
C PHE A 483 -19.49 27.20 54.90
N THR A 484 -19.90 27.92 53.83
CA THR A 484 -21.19 28.16 53.12
C THR A 484 -21.09 28.32 51.56
N SER A 485 -22.14 28.86 50.91
CA SER A 485 -22.56 28.77 49.49
C SER A 485 -22.68 30.10 48.73
N GLU A 486 -22.74 30.10 47.37
CA GLU A 486 -23.77 30.89 46.62
C GLU A 486 -23.98 30.51 45.12
N VAL A 487 -24.94 31.15 44.44
CA VAL A 487 -25.73 30.66 43.28
C VAL A 487 -25.76 31.65 42.09
N SER A 488 -25.91 31.19 40.83
CA SER A 488 -26.83 31.81 39.83
C SER A 488 -26.90 31.10 38.45
N VAL A 489 -28.07 31.18 37.80
CA VAL A 489 -28.44 30.62 36.48
C VAL A 489 -29.44 31.58 35.81
N PRO A 490 -29.39 31.87 34.49
CA PRO A 490 -30.62 31.63 33.68
C PRO A 490 -30.49 31.35 32.16
N ARG A 491 -31.30 30.36 31.72
CA ARG A 491 -32.32 30.40 30.61
C ARG A 491 -32.06 29.93 29.15
N LYS A 492 -33.01 29.04 28.74
CA LYS A 492 -33.79 28.97 27.46
C LYS A 492 -33.13 28.31 26.22
N SER A 493 -33.84 27.51 25.38
CA SER A 493 -35.22 26.96 25.45
C SER A 493 -35.55 25.85 24.41
N LYS A 494 -36.64 25.09 24.66
CA LYS A 494 -37.45 24.24 23.72
C LYS A 494 -36.76 22.92 23.26
N ARG A 495 -37.48 21.80 23.04
CA ARG A 495 -38.91 21.62 22.69
C ARG A 495 -39.49 20.22 23.05
N LYS A 496 -40.63 20.22 23.77
CA LYS A 496 -41.78 19.27 23.85
C LYS A 496 -41.63 17.74 24.04
N VAL A 497 -42.49 17.27 24.97
CA VAL A 497 -42.89 15.89 25.33
C VAL A 497 -44.18 15.45 24.59
N LYS A 498 -44.40 14.13 24.46
CA LYS A 498 -45.72 13.44 24.54
C LYS A 498 -45.51 12.26 25.51
N GLN A 499 -46.03 12.23 26.73
CA GLN A 499 -47.42 12.25 27.24
C GLN A 499 -48.01 10.84 27.36
N SER A 500 -48.56 10.58 28.54
CA SER A 500 -48.92 9.29 29.15
C SER A 500 -50.38 8.87 28.94
N ALA A 501 -50.67 7.60 29.25
CA ALA A 501 -51.97 7.18 29.78
C ALA A 501 -51.77 6.08 30.84
N VAL A 502 -52.60 6.10 31.87
CA VAL A 502 -52.64 5.19 33.03
C VAL A 502 -54.03 4.55 33.04
N GLU A 503 -54.14 3.27 33.42
CA GLU A 503 -55.31 2.61 34.07
C GLU A 503 -55.09 1.07 34.06
N ASN A 504 -55.57 0.25 35.00
CA ASN A 504 -56.10 0.47 36.36
C ASN A 504 -56.09 -0.88 37.15
N LYS A 505 -56.51 -0.84 38.43
CA LYS A 505 -56.91 -1.96 39.33
C LYS A 505 -55.84 -2.74 40.12
N THR A 506 -55.86 -2.44 41.42
CA THR A 506 -55.54 -3.29 42.58
C THR A 506 -56.50 -4.48 42.73
N VAL A 507 -56.00 -5.59 43.30
CA VAL A 507 -56.69 -6.45 44.27
C VAL A 507 -55.62 -6.98 45.25
N GLU A 508 -55.80 -6.72 46.55
CA GLU A 508 -55.07 -7.39 47.64
C GLU A 508 -55.77 -8.70 48.03
N VAL A 509 -55.08 -9.59 48.74
CA VAL A 509 -55.44 -10.05 50.11
C VAL A 509 -54.56 -11.27 50.49
N ASP A 510 -53.67 -11.01 51.44
CA ASP A 510 -53.20 -11.83 52.57
C ASP A 510 -52.60 -13.25 52.43
N ALA A 511 -51.85 -13.57 53.49
CA ALA A 511 -50.97 -14.72 53.63
C ALA A 511 -51.19 -15.42 54.99
N GLU A 512 -50.97 -16.74 55.04
CA GLU A 512 -50.57 -17.46 56.26
C GLU A 512 -49.65 -18.64 55.86
N ILE A 513 -48.41 -18.72 56.36
CA ILE A 513 -47.95 -19.26 57.66
C ILE A 513 -47.74 -20.80 57.67
N VAL A 514 -46.47 -21.15 57.38
CA VAL A 514 -45.59 -22.09 58.13
C VAL A 514 -46.14 -23.44 58.62
N ARG A 515 -45.54 -24.54 58.13
CA ARG A 515 -45.04 -25.63 59.00
C ARG A 515 -43.83 -26.36 58.41
N THR A 516 -42.91 -26.76 59.30
CA THR A 516 -41.52 -27.10 58.95
C THR A 516 -41.15 -28.54 59.35
N LYS A 517 -40.16 -29.12 58.64
CA LYS A 517 -39.31 -30.31 58.95
C LYS A 517 -39.80 -31.70 58.44
N ARG A 518 -39.03 -32.27 57.51
CA ARG A 518 -37.90 -33.20 57.81
C ARG A 518 -36.93 -33.38 56.61
N LYS A 519 -35.66 -33.72 56.91
CA LYS A 519 -34.54 -34.00 55.96
C LYS A 519 -34.78 -35.32 55.19
N LEU A 520 -34.23 -35.60 54.00
CA LEU A 520 -32.80 -35.91 53.76
C LEU A 520 -32.47 -36.21 52.26
N SER A 521 -31.41 -35.59 51.71
CA SER A 521 -30.46 -36.07 50.65
C SER A 521 -29.72 -34.85 50.06
N ILE A 522 -28.58 -34.42 50.61
CA ILE A 522 -27.20 -34.80 50.25
C ILE A 522 -26.79 -34.44 48.81
N LYS A 523 -26.19 -33.23 48.69
CA LYS A 523 -25.00 -32.81 47.91
C LYS A 523 -24.73 -33.37 46.49
N THR A 524 -24.36 -32.46 45.58
CA THR A 524 -22.93 -32.08 45.40
C THR A 524 -22.83 -30.61 44.93
N ASP A 525 -21.80 -29.91 45.38
CA ASP A 525 -21.52 -28.50 45.08
C ASP A 525 -20.74 -28.37 43.75
N GLU A 526 -20.99 -27.34 42.93
CA GLU A 526 -19.97 -26.79 42.02
C GLU A 526 -19.72 -25.31 42.33
N ILE A 527 -18.47 -25.01 42.66
CA ILE A 527 -18.02 -23.70 43.12
C ILE A 527 -17.71 -22.84 41.89
N SER A 528 -18.54 -21.83 41.61
CA SER A 528 -18.22 -20.82 40.60
C SER A 528 -17.11 -19.89 41.12
N VAL A 529 -15.85 -20.27 40.94
CA VAL A 529 -14.70 -19.38 41.17
C VAL A 529 -14.67 -18.33 40.06
N THR A 530 -15.34 -17.21 40.28
CA THR A 530 -15.33 -16.06 39.36
C THR A 530 -13.97 -15.37 39.43
N LEU A 531 -13.01 -15.84 38.63
CA LEU A 531 -11.74 -15.15 38.42
C LEU A 531 -11.96 -13.75 37.79
N PRO A 532 -11.14 -12.75 38.11
CA PRO A 532 -11.36 -11.37 37.69
C PRO A 532 -11.23 -11.21 36.16
N ILE A 533 -12.18 -10.45 35.59
CA ILE A 533 -12.31 -10.22 34.14
C ILE A 533 -11.12 -9.39 33.64
N ASN A 534 -10.22 -10.04 32.89
CA ASN A 534 -9.04 -9.39 32.33
C ASN A 534 -9.32 -8.87 30.91
N GLN A 535 -9.46 -7.54 30.76
CA GLN A 535 -9.75 -6.89 29.46
C GLN A 535 -8.58 -6.95 28.43
N SER A 536 -7.44 -7.57 28.76
CA SER A 536 -6.26 -7.61 27.90
C SER A 536 -6.24 -8.70 26.83
N GLU A 537 -7.10 -9.74 26.93
CA GLU A 537 -7.06 -10.92 26.05
C GLU A 537 -8.41 -11.15 25.33
N PRO A 538 -8.75 -10.36 24.29
CA PRO A 538 -10.09 -10.36 23.68
C PRO A 538 -10.49 -11.70 23.03
N TRP A 539 -9.53 -12.55 22.66
CA TRP A 539 -9.80 -13.89 22.13
C TRP A 539 -10.45 -14.85 23.13
N THR A 540 -10.23 -14.63 24.45
CA THR A 540 -10.86 -15.43 25.52
C THR A 540 -12.35 -15.10 25.73
N ILE A 541 -12.90 -14.15 24.97
CA ILE A 541 -14.31 -13.76 25.01
C ILE A 541 -15.04 -14.36 23.81
N LEU A 542 -16.17 -15.03 24.08
CA LEU A 542 -17.05 -15.62 23.07
C LEU A 542 -17.78 -14.53 22.28
N ALA A 543 -17.09 -13.94 21.31
CA ALA A 543 -17.60 -12.82 20.53
C ALA A 543 -18.61 -13.22 19.44
N HIS A 544 -18.74 -14.51 19.10
CA HIS A 544 -19.58 -15.00 17.99
C HIS A 544 -21.03 -14.47 18.08
N LYS A 545 -21.61 -14.02 16.97
CA LYS A 545 -22.88 -13.27 16.95
C LYS A 545 -24.12 -14.12 17.28
N LYS A 546 -24.06 -15.43 17.06
CA LYS A 546 -25.11 -16.42 17.37
C LYS A 546 -24.47 -17.74 17.83
N PRO A 547 -23.85 -17.80 19.01
CA PRO A 547 -23.14 -19.02 19.45
C PRO A 547 -24.14 -20.14 19.71
N GLN A 548 -23.73 -21.38 19.45
CA GLN A 548 -24.53 -22.56 19.79
C GLN A 548 -24.21 -23.04 21.22
N LYS A 549 -25.08 -23.89 21.78
CA LYS A 549 -24.86 -24.46 23.12
C LYS A 549 -23.63 -25.37 23.09
N GLY A 550 -22.73 -25.19 24.05
CA GLY A 550 -21.46 -25.93 24.14
C GLY A 550 -20.26 -25.17 23.58
N TRP A 551 -20.47 -24.12 22.77
CA TRP A 551 -19.36 -23.38 22.18
C TRP A 551 -18.59 -22.55 23.20
N VAL A 552 -17.27 -22.66 23.17
CA VAL A 552 -16.34 -21.94 24.07
C VAL A 552 -15.30 -21.14 23.28
N PRO A 553 -14.82 -19.99 23.78
CA PRO A 553 -13.77 -19.22 23.12
C PRO A 553 -12.41 -19.92 23.29
N TYR A 554 -11.59 -19.89 22.24
CA TYR A 554 -10.24 -20.46 22.27
C TYR A 554 -9.31 -19.71 23.24
N ASN A 555 -8.57 -20.45 24.08
CA ASN A 555 -7.54 -19.90 24.95
C ASN A 555 -6.23 -20.71 24.86
N PRO A 556 -5.16 -20.14 24.24
CA PRO A 556 -3.89 -20.84 24.06
C PRO A 556 -3.15 -21.13 25.38
N ARG A 557 -3.51 -20.48 26.49
CA ARG A 557 -2.88 -20.70 27.81
C ARG A 557 -3.41 -21.95 28.52
N THR A 558 -4.60 -22.42 28.16
CA THR A 558 -5.30 -23.50 28.88
C THR A 558 -5.72 -24.66 27.98
N MET A 559 -5.74 -24.48 26.66
CA MET A 559 -6.17 -25.50 25.70
C MET A 559 -5.01 -26.20 24.97
N ARG A 560 -3.76 -25.89 25.33
CA ARG A 560 -2.56 -26.58 24.80
C ARG A 560 -2.14 -27.72 25.72
N PRO A 561 -1.85 -28.93 25.21
CA PRO A 561 -1.25 -30.00 26.00
C PRO A 561 0.19 -29.64 26.41
N PRO A 562 0.75 -30.31 27.44
CA PRO A 562 2.18 -30.23 27.71
C PRO A 562 2.98 -30.76 26.50
N PRO A 563 4.24 -30.34 26.30
CA PRO A 563 5.09 -30.88 25.23
C PRO A 563 5.21 -32.42 25.26
N PRO A 564 5.52 -33.07 24.12
CA PRO A 564 5.86 -34.49 24.09
C PRO A 564 6.99 -34.83 25.08
N SER A 565 7.05 -36.09 25.55
CA SER A 565 8.20 -36.55 26.34
C SER A 565 9.49 -36.44 25.53
N GLY A 566 10.62 -36.19 26.21
CA GLY A 566 11.92 -35.98 25.55
C GLY A 566 12.39 -37.13 24.65
N ASP A 567 11.92 -38.36 24.92
CA ASP A 567 12.22 -39.54 24.11
C ASP A 567 11.34 -39.66 22.85
N THR A 568 10.24 -38.90 22.77
CA THR A 568 9.34 -38.90 21.62
C THR A 568 9.86 -37.96 20.55
N LYS A 569 10.37 -38.51 19.44
CA LYS A 569 10.73 -37.70 18.27
C LYS A 569 9.49 -36.96 17.75
N SER A 570 9.56 -35.64 17.69
CA SER A 570 8.50 -34.79 17.17
C SER A 570 9.06 -33.67 16.28
N MET A 571 8.19 -33.04 15.50
CA MET A 571 8.49 -31.86 14.70
C MET A 571 7.41 -30.80 14.93
N LYS A 572 7.84 -29.56 15.11
CA LYS A 572 6.97 -28.39 15.35
C LYS A 572 6.93 -27.50 14.12
N LEU A 573 5.76 -27.49 13.47
CA LEU A 573 5.46 -26.70 12.28
C LEU A 573 4.69 -25.44 12.69
N LEU A 574 5.10 -24.27 12.20
CA LEU A 574 4.38 -23.01 12.37
C LEU A 574 3.98 -22.47 11.00
N SER A 575 2.79 -21.87 10.88
CA SER A 575 2.32 -21.24 9.65
C SER A 575 1.72 -19.87 9.92
N TRP A 576 1.96 -18.89 9.04
CA TRP A 576 1.46 -17.53 9.21
C TRP A 576 1.34 -16.75 7.89
N ASN A 577 0.14 -16.27 7.56
CA ASN A 577 -0.04 -15.20 6.58
C ASN A 577 0.46 -13.87 7.17
N VAL A 578 1.53 -13.31 6.59
CA VAL A 578 2.19 -12.09 7.09
C VAL A 578 1.72 -10.80 6.42
N ASN A 579 0.81 -10.87 5.44
CA ASN A 579 0.25 -9.73 4.70
C ASN A 579 1.32 -8.68 4.26
N GLY A 580 2.48 -9.16 3.80
CA GLY A 580 3.64 -8.36 3.44
C GLY A 580 4.77 -8.41 4.48
N LEU A 581 5.69 -9.36 4.30
CA LEU A 581 6.80 -9.65 5.21
C LEU A 581 7.68 -8.42 5.52
N ARG A 582 7.90 -7.54 4.53
CA ARG A 582 8.63 -6.28 4.70
C ARG A 582 7.98 -5.28 5.66
N ALA A 583 6.65 -5.26 5.74
CA ALA A 583 5.94 -4.40 6.68
C ALA A 583 6.02 -4.97 8.10
N LEU A 584 5.87 -6.29 8.23
CA LEU A 584 6.01 -7.03 9.48
C LEU A 584 7.40 -6.84 10.10
N LEU A 585 8.49 -7.09 9.34
CA LEU A 585 9.88 -6.94 9.82
C LEU A 585 10.25 -5.49 10.19
N LYS A 586 9.51 -4.49 9.72
CA LYS A 586 9.70 -3.07 10.06
C LYS A 586 8.79 -2.57 11.17
N SER A 587 7.88 -3.41 11.69
CA SER A 587 6.91 -2.99 12.69
C SER A 587 7.52 -2.92 14.08
N GLU A 588 7.36 -1.78 14.77
CA GLU A 588 7.86 -1.61 16.14
C GLU A 588 7.24 -2.66 17.07
N GLY A 589 8.08 -3.52 17.65
CA GLY A 589 7.67 -4.55 18.61
C GLY A 589 7.39 -5.94 18.02
N PHE A 590 7.56 -6.16 16.71
CA PHE A 590 7.70 -7.52 16.17
C PHE A 590 9.18 -7.89 15.99
N SER A 591 9.55 -9.08 16.44
CA SER A 591 10.85 -9.68 16.16
C SER A 591 10.67 -11.14 15.78
N ALA A 592 11.15 -11.52 14.60
CA ALA A 592 11.14 -12.91 14.15
C ALA A 592 12.00 -13.81 15.07
N LEU A 593 13.08 -13.27 15.62
CA LEU A 593 13.88 -13.92 16.67
C LEU A 593 13.08 -14.17 17.95
N GLN A 594 12.26 -13.20 18.42
CA GLN A 594 11.41 -13.42 19.60
C GLN A 594 10.34 -14.49 19.36
N LEU A 595 9.76 -14.56 18.15
CA LEU A 595 8.83 -15.62 17.80
C LEU A 595 9.52 -16.99 17.75
N ALA A 596 10.73 -17.05 17.18
CA ALA A 596 11.56 -18.25 17.14
C ALA A 596 11.99 -18.72 18.54
N GLN A 597 12.39 -17.81 19.43
CA GLN A 597 12.75 -18.12 20.82
C GLN A 597 11.55 -18.55 21.66
N ARG A 598 10.37 -17.97 21.44
CA ARG A 598 9.13 -18.31 22.15
C ARG A 598 8.59 -19.67 21.72
N GLU A 599 8.50 -19.91 20.42
CA GLU A 599 7.81 -21.08 19.89
C GLU A 599 8.76 -22.20 19.45
N ASP A 600 10.06 -21.98 19.29
CA ASP A 600 11.07 -23.01 19.01
C ASP A 600 10.63 -24.03 17.93
N PHE A 601 10.20 -23.52 16.77
CA PHE A 601 9.67 -24.33 15.67
C PHE A 601 10.77 -24.85 14.74
N ASP A 602 10.61 -26.06 14.20
CA ASP A 602 11.53 -26.64 13.21
C ASP A 602 11.30 -26.07 11.81
N VAL A 603 10.06 -25.73 11.49
CA VAL A 603 9.63 -25.23 10.17
C VAL A 603 8.66 -24.07 10.33
N LEU A 604 8.86 -23.01 9.54
CA LEU A 604 7.99 -21.85 9.42
C LEU A 604 7.53 -21.70 7.97
N CYS A 605 6.21 -21.79 7.77
CA CYS A 605 5.52 -21.53 6.53
C CYS A 605 4.98 -20.09 6.54
N LEU A 606 5.45 -19.25 5.63
CA LEU A 606 4.94 -17.89 5.46
C LEU A 606 4.03 -17.80 4.23
N GLN A 607 2.90 -17.12 4.36
CA GLN A 607 1.99 -16.79 3.26
C GLN A 607 1.89 -15.27 3.05
N GLU A 608 1.48 -14.89 1.83
CA GLU A 608 1.31 -13.50 1.40
C GLU A 608 2.55 -12.61 1.67
N THR A 609 3.75 -13.12 1.38
CA THR A 609 5.02 -12.43 1.69
C THR A 609 5.19 -11.09 0.97
N LYS A 610 4.55 -10.93 -0.20
CA LYS A 610 4.58 -9.74 -1.09
C LYS A 610 5.99 -9.29 -1.49
N LEU A 611 6.94 -10.21 -1.51
CA LEU A 611 8.29 -9.99 -2.01
C LEU A 611 8.35 -10.12 -3.55
N GLN A 612 9.41 -9.56 -4.12
CA GLN A 612 9.92 -9.90 -5.45
C GLN A 612 11.20 -10.73 -5.27
N GLU A 613 11.58 -11.50 -6.28
CA GLU A 613 12.75 -12.39 -6.22
C GLU A 613 14.05 -11.67 -5.79
N LYS A 614 14.31 -10.48 -6.35
CA LYS A 614 15.44 -9.60 -5.98
C LYS A 614 15.48 -9.19 -4.50
N ASP A 615 14.34 -9.29 -3.80
CA ASP A 615 14.19 -8.88 -2.40
C ASP A 615 14.55 -10.03 -1.44
N VAL A 616 14.53 -11.29 -1.93
CA VAL A 616 14.63 -12.50 -1.10
C VAL A 616 15.95 -12.57 -0.35
N GLU A 617 17.09 -12.34 -1.00
CA GLU A 617 18.40 -12.48 -0.34
C GLU A 617 18.57 -11.48 0.82
N SER A 618 18.21 -10.21 0.59
CA SER A 618 18.23 -9.17 1.63
C SER A 618 17.29 -9.47 2.82
N ILE A 619 16.25 -10.26 2.59
CA ILE A 619 15.29 -10.66 3.63
C ILE A 619 15.81 -11.90 4.36
N ARG A 620 16.43 -12.84 3.64
CA ARG A 620 17.03 -14.08 4.18
C ARG A 620 18.09 -13.77 5.25
N GLU A 621 19.02 -12.88 4.95
CA GLU A 621 20.06 -12.41 5.90
C GLU A 621 19.47 -11.78 7.17
N SER A 622 18.28 -11.18 7.05
CA SER A 622 17.63 -10.44 8.14
C SER A 622 16.62 -11.24 8.97
N LEU A 623 16.36 -12.51 8.62
CA LEU A 623 15.14 -13.19 9.08
C LEU A 623 15.28 -13.80 10.48
N ILE A 624 16.02 -14.91 10.59
CA ILE A 624 16.21 -15.68 11.83
C ILE A 624 17.54 -16.44 11.73
N ASP A 625 18.47 -16.18 12.64
CA ASP A 625 19.70 -16.95 12.77
C ASP A 625 19.41 -18.43 13.06
N GLY A 626 20.16 -19.33 12.42
CA GLY A 626 20.00 -20.79 12.57
C GLY A 626 18.94 -21.45 11.67
N TYR A 627 18.26 -20.70 10.78
CA TYR A 627 17.33 -21.25 9.79
C TYR A 627 17.87 -21.12 8.35
N GLU A 628 19.02 -21.74 8.09
CA GLU A 628 19.78 -21.58 6.84
C GLU A 628 19.03 -22.07 5.59
N SER A 629 18.17 -23.09 5.74
CA SER A 629 17.36 -23.65 4.66
C SER A 629 16.07 -22.84 4.51
N SER A 630 16.01 -21.97 3.50
CA SER A 630 14.78 -21.24 3.15
C SER A 630 14.48 -21.32 1.65
N PHE A 631 13.20 -21.48 1.34
CA PHE A 631 12.70 -21.75 0.00
C PHE A 631 11.55 -20.80 -0.29
N TRP A 632 11.68 -20.01 -1.34
CA TRP A 632 10.80 -18.87 -1.61
C TRP A 632 10.19 -18.99 -2.99
N THR A 633 8.92 -18.61 -3.12
CA THR A 633 8.29 -18.34 -4.41
C THR A 633 7.58 -16.98 -4.35
N CYS A 634 7.68 -16.23 -5.44
CA CYS A 634 7.11 -14.89 -5.57
C CYS A 634 6.20 -14.86 -6.80
N SER A 635 5.14 -14.04 -6.76
CA SER A 635 4.31 -13.84 -7.95
C SER A 635 5.10 -13.18 -9.08
N VAL A 636 5.21 -13.89 -10.20
CA VAL A 636 5.77 -13.39 -11.47
C VAL A 636 4.68 -12.78 -12.37
N SER A 637 3.42 -13.18 -12.20
CA SER A 637 2.27 -12.57 -12.89
C SER A 637 1.95 -11.17 -12.37
N LYS A 638 2.15 -10.91 -11.07
CA LYS A 638 1.86 -9.62 -10.44
C LYS A 638 2.84 -9.33 -9.28
N LEU A 639 3.90 -8.60 -9.61
CA LEU A 639 5.00 -8.29 -8.69
C LEU A 639 4.53 -7.75 -7.32
N GLY A 640 4.96 -8.42 -6.24
CA GLY A 640 4.63 -8.02 -4.86
C GLY A 640 3.14 -8.20 -4.48
N TYR A 641 2.37 -8.99 -5.23
CA TYR A 641 0.97 -9.29 -4.91
C TYR A 641 0.83 -10.44 -3.92
N SER A 642 1.58 -11.51 -4.15
CA SER A 642 1.54 -12.76 -3.39
C SER A 642 2.90 -13.45 -3.46
N GLY A 643 3.10 -14.42 -2.58
CA GLY A 643 4.34 -15.16 -2.40
C GLY A 643 4.22 -16.05 -1.17
N THR A 644 4.90 -17.19 -1.19
CA THR A 644 4.96 -18.15 -0.08
C THR A 644 6.41 -18.55 0.19
N ALA A 645 6.72 -18.94 1.42
CA ALA A 645 8.06 -19.38 1.79
C ALA A 645 8.04 -20.48 2.84
N ILE A 646 8.97 -21.43 2.75
CA ILE A 646 9.25 -22.41 3.81
C ILE A 646 10.65 -22.14 4.32
N ILE A 647 10.78 -21.91 5.63
CA ILE A 647 12.03 -21.65 6.35
C ILE A 647 12.20 -22.76 7.38
N SER A 648 13.33 -23.46 7.42
CA SER A 648 13.51 -24.61 8.31
C SER A 648 14.93 -24.77 8.83
N ARG A 649 15.04 -25.32 10.05
CA ARG A 649 16.29 -25.86 10.60
C ARG A 649 16.60 -27.25 10.04
N VAL A 650 15.56 -28.01 9.67
CA VAL A 650 15.68 -29.36 9.11
C VAL A 650 15.72 -29.27 7.60
N LYS A 651 16.82 -29.71 7.00
CA LYS A 651 16.97 -29.69 5.54
C LYS A 651 16.01 -30.69 4.88
N PRO A 652 15.09 -30.26 3.99
CA PRO A 652 14.24 -31.18 3.26
C PRO A 652 15.02 -31.98 2.21
N LEU A 653 14.50 -33.15 1.85
CA LEU A 653 15.03 -34.06 0.83
C LEU A 653 14.90 -33.47 -0.58
N SER A 654 13.75 -32.85 -0.86
CA SER A 654 13.44 -32.21 -2.14
C SER A 654 12.51 -31.02 -1.92
N VAL A 655 12.51 -30.06 -2.85
CA VAL A 655 11.60 -28.91 -2.83
C VAL A 655 11.06 -28.70 -4.24
N THR A 656 9.74 -28.51 -4.34
CA THR A 656 9.00 -28.27 -5.59
C THR A 656 8.19 -26.99 -5.46
N TYR A 657 8.14 -26.19 -6.52
CA TYR A 657 7.42 -24.92 -6.58
C TYR A 657 6.21 -25.04 -7.49
N GLY A 658 5.05 -24.53 -7.04
CA GLY A 658 3.81 -24.65 -7.80
C GLY A 658 3.14 -26.03 -7.71
N LEU A 659 2.16 -26.24 -8.59
CA LEU A 659 1.40 -27.46 -8.81
C LEU A 659 1.76 -28.15 -10.14
N GLY A 660 2.66 -27.55 -10.94
CA GLY A 660 2.99 -28.01 -12.30
C GLY A 660 2.01 -27.50 -13.37
N ILE A 661 1.23 -26.46 -13.06
CA ILE A 661 0.21 -25.87 -13.94
C ILE A 661 0.56 -24.40 -14.13
N ALA A 662 1.01 -24.04 -15.33
CA ALA A 662 1.62 -22.73 -15.62
C ALA A 662 0.76 -21.52 -15.20
N ASP A 663 -0.57 -21.62 -15.38
CA ASP A 663 -1.50 -20.54 -15.01
C ASP A 663 -1.59 -20.35 -13.49
N HIS A 664 -1.58 -21.45 -12.73
CA HIS A 664 -1.61 -21.47 -11.26
C HIS A 664 -0.29 -21.00 -10.65
N ASP A 665 0.83 -21.44 -11.23
CA ASP A 665 2.16 -21.29 -10.63
C ASP A 665 2.70 -19.86 -10.74
N SER A 666 2.17 -19.09 -11.71
CA SER A 666 2.53 -17.70 -11.96
C SER A 666 2.30 -16.75 -10.76
N GLU A 667 1.40 -17.10 -9.84
CA GLU A 667 1.09 -16.31 -8.65
C GLU A 667 2.01 -16.63 -7.43
N GLY A 668 2.91 -17.60 -7.51
CA GLY A 668 3.84 -17.90 -6.41
C GLY A 668 3.11 -18.31 -5.12
N ARG A 669 2.14 -19.22 -5.25
CA ARG A 669 1.19 -19.57 -4.19
C ARG A 669 1.48 -20.88 -3.46
N VAL A 670 2.41 -21.69 -3.97
CA VAL A 670 2.68 -23.03 -3.44
C VAL A 670 4.18 -23.31 -3.37
N VAL A 671 4.65 -23.74 -2.21
CA VAL A 671 5.95 -24.41 -2.02
C VAL A 671 5.69 -25.76 -1.38
N THR A 672 6.24 -26.82 -1.95
CA THR A 672 6.21 -28.17 -1.37
C THR A 672 7.62 -28.55 -0.92
N ALA A 673 7.80 -28.92 0.34
CA ALA A 673 9.03 -29.49 0.87
C ALA A 673 8.82 -30.96 1.25
N GLU A 674 9.74 -31.84 0.84
CA GLU A 674 9.72 -33.25 1.19
C GLU A 674 10.60 -33.52 2.42
N PHE A 675 10.05 -34.15 3.45
CA PHE A 675 10.79 -34.68 4.58
C PHE A 675 10.79 -36.21 4.55
N ASP A 676 11.52 -36.87 5.46
CA ASP A 676 11.61 -38.33 5.53
C ASP A 676 10.22 -38.99 5.61
N SER A 677 9.36 -38.50 6.50
CA SER A 677 8.08 -39.12 6.84
C SER A 677 6.85 -38.52 6.12
N PHE A 678 6.95 -37.32 5.54
CA PHE A 678 5.80 -36.61 4.95
C PHE A 678 6.20 -35.53 3.93
N TYR A 679 5.25 -35.09 3.11
CA TYR A 679 5.33 -33.85 2.31
C TYR A 679 4.65 -32.69 3.05
N LEU A 680 5.31 -31.53 3.11
CA LEU A 680 4.74 -30.29 3.61
C LEU A 680 4.44 -29.34 2.45
N ILE A 681 3.18 -28.98 2.26
CA ILE A 681 2.73 -28.01 1.27
C ILE A 681 2.37 -26.72 2.00
N ASN A 682 3.15 -25.66 1.79
CA ASN A 682 2.76 -24.31 2.14
C ASN A 682 1.95 -23.72 0.98
N CYS A 683 0.68 -23.36 1.22
CA CYS A 683 -0.22 -22.80 0.22
C CYS A 683 -0.85 -21.46 0.66
N TYR A 684 -0.90 -20.51 -0.26
CA TYR A 684 -1.73 -19.31 -0.18
C TYR A 684 -2.82 -19.39 -1.26
N VAL A 685 -4.01 -19.87 -0.88
CA VAL A 685 -5.09 -20.16 -1.82
C VAL A 685 -5.73 -18.86 -2.36
N PRO A 686 -6.08 -18.76 -3.65
CA PRO A 686 -6.75 -17.58 -4.21
C PRO A 686 -8.05 -17.22 -3.48
N ASN A 687 -8.14 -15.96 -3.05
CA ASN A 687 -9.40 -15.37 -2.58
C ASN A 687 -10.33 -15.09 -3.77
N SER A 688 -11.64 -15.35 -3.62
CA SER A 688 -12.65 -15.13 -4.68
C SER A 688 -12.84 -13.65 -5.06
N GLY A 689 -12.41 -12.72 -4.20
CA GLY A 689 -12.33 -11.28 -4.45
C GLY A 689 -13.68 -10.55 -4.41
N ASP A 690 -13.61 -9.22 -4.50
CA ASP A 690 -14.81 -8.36 -4.56
C ASP A 690 -15.72 -8.78 -5.72
N GLY A 691 -17.02 -8.95 -5.41
CA GLY A 691 -18.02 -9.42 -6.37
C GLY A 691 -17.91 -10.90 -6.74
N LEU A 692 -17.14 -11.70 -5.99
CA LEU A 692 -16.93 -13.14 -6.21
C LEU A 692 -16.35 -13.47 -7.61
N ARG A 693 -15.61 -12.53 -8.19
CA ARG A 693 -15.11 -12.61 -9.59
C ARG A 693 -14.19 -13.80 -9.87
N ARG A 694 -13.45 -14.28 -8.87
CA ARG A 694 -12.60 -15.49 -8.98
C ARG A 694 -13.27 -16.76 -8.44
N LEU A 695 -14.53 -16.70 -7.97
CA LEU A 695 -15.21 -17.86 -7.39
C LEU A 695 -15.29 -19.07 -8.36
N PRO A 696 -15.62 -18.92 -9.67
CA PRO A 696 -15.65 -20.04 -10.59
C PRO A 696 -14.28 -20.74 -10.72
N TYR A 697 -13.22 -19.95 -10.97
CA TYR A 697 -11.84 -20.43 -11.02
C TYR A 697 -11.41 -21.10 -9.71
N ARG A 698 -11.79 -20.53 -8.56
CA ARG A 698 -11.46 -21.07 -7.24
C ARG A 698 -12.00 -22.49 -7.05
N ILE A 699 -13.28 -22.71 -7.33
CA ILE A 699 -13.95 -23.99 -7.03
C ILE A 699 -13.85 -25.02 -8.18
N ALA A 700 -13.75 -24.58 -9.44
CA ALA A 700 -13.76 -25.46 -10.61
C ALA A 700 -12.37 -25.79 -11.16
N GLU A 701 -11.33 -25.04 -10.78
CA GLU A 701 -9.96 -25.23 -11.29
C GLU A 701 -8.95 -25.37 -10.15
N TRP A 702 -8.88 -24.38 -9.24
CA TRP A 702 -7.83 -24.33 -8.22
C TRP A 702 -7.96 -25.43 -7.15
N ASP A 703 -9.10 -25.50 -6.45
CA ASP A 703 -9.26 -26.45 -5.34
C ASP A 703 -9.15 -27.91 -5.81
N ILE A 704 -9.66 -28.21 -7.01
CA ILE A 704 -9.56 -29.53 -7.66
C ILE A 704 -8.10 -29.85 -8.00
N SER A 705 -7.34 -28.88 -8.52
CA SER A 705 -5.92 -29.08 -8.88
C SER A 705 -5.04 -29.26 -7.65
N LEU A 706 -5.25 -28.47 -6.59
CA LEU A 706 -4.53 -28.61 -5.33
C LEU A 706 -4.84 -29.97 -4.68
N SER A 707 -6.11 -30.38 -4.65
CA SER A 707 -6.53 -31.69 -4.17
C SER A 707 -5.87 -32.84 -4.94
N SER A 708 -5.92 -32.78 -6.28
CA SER A 708 -5.31 -33.80 -7.16
C SER A 708 -3.80 -33.91 -6.93
N TYR A 709 -3.10 -32.78 -6.80
CA TYR A 709 -1.68 -32.72 -6.47
C TYR A 709 -1.36 -33.34 -5.10
N MET A 710 -2.17 -33.03 -4.06
CA MET A 710 -2.04 -33.65 -2.74
C MET A 710 -2.22 -35.17 -2.81
N LYS A 711 -3.23 -35.68 -3.53
CA LYS A 711 -3.47 -37.12 -3.69
C LYS A 711 -2.38 -37.82 -4.51
N GLU A 712 -1.71 -37.13 -5.43
CA GLU A 712 -0.57 -37.69 -6.15
C GLU A 712 0.66 -37.85 -5.26
N LEU A 713 0.93 -36.88 -4.38
CA LEU A 713 1.99 -36.96 -3.37
C LEU A 713 1.71 -38.04 -2.30
N GLU A 714 0.44 -38.16 -1.88
CA GLU A 714 0.00 -39.12 -0.86
C GLU A 714 0.28 -40.59 -1.25
N LYS A 715 0.37 -40.90 -2.55
CA LYS A 715 0.80 -42.22 -3.05
C LYS A 715 2.21 -42.64 -2.59
N LYS A 716 3.06 -41.67 -2.20
CA LYS A 716 4.44 -41.90 -1.77
C LYS A 716 4.62 -41.72 -0.27
N LYS A 717 4.11 -40.62 0.28
CA LYS A 717 4.22 -40.26 1.71
C LYS A 717 2.98 -39.45 2.13
N PRO A 718 2.54 -39.53 3.40
CA PRO A 718 1.52 -38.65 3.96
C PRO A 718 1.78 -37.17 3.64
N VAL A 719 0.71 -36.39 3.51
CA VAL A 719 0.75 -34.97 3.12
C VAL A 719 0.22 -34.10 4.26
N ILE A 720 0.87 -32.96 4.46
CA ILE A 720 0.44 -31.88 5.35
C ILE A 720 0.29 -30.63 4.48
N LEU A 721 -0.94 -30.15 4.30
CA LEU A 721 -1.22 -28.83 3.72
C LEU A 721 -1.34 -27.81 4.84
N THR A 722 -0.66 -26.67 4.70
CA THR A 722 -0.78 -25.55 5.64
C THR A 722 -0.77 -24.18 4.96
N GLY A 723 -1.35 -23.20 5.63
CA GLY A 723 -1.43 -21.81 5.21
C GLY A 723 -2.87 -21.29 5.14
N ASP A 724 -3.00 -20.09 4.58
CA ASP A 724 -4.28 -19.43 4.37
C ASP A 724 -5.02 -20.05 3.17
N LEU A 725 -6.07 -20.82 3.48
CA LEU A 725 -6.92 -21.49 2.51
C LEU A 725 -8.09 -20.60 2.02
N ASN A 726 -8.17 -19.35 2.48
CA ASN A 726 -9.18 -18.37 2.10
C ASN A 726 -10.61 -18.94 2.11
N CYS A 727 -10.94 -19.72 3.14
CA CYS A 727 -12.27 -20.30 3.38
C CYS A 727 -12.46 -20.59 4.88
N ALA A 728 -13.47 -19.99 5.51
CA ALA A 728 -13.96 -20.41 6.83
C ALA A 728 -14.98 -21.53 6.61
N HIS A 729 -14.61 -22.78 6.87
CA HIS A 729 -15.37 -23.94 6.41
C HIS A 729 -16.73 -24.09 7.14
N GLN A 730 -16.75 -23.93 8.46
CA GLN A 730 -17.97 -24.10 9.27
C GLN A 730 -18.50 -22.77 9.81
N GLU A 731 -19.78 -22.70 10.21
CA GLU A 731 -20.36 -21.47 10.80
C GLU A 731 -19.65 -21.07 12.12
N ILE A 732 -19.04 -22.02 12.84
CA ILE A 732 -18.20 -21.78 14.03
C ILE A 732 -16.87 -21.06 13.72
N ASP A 733 -16.41 -21.12 12.45
CA ASP A 733 -15.14 -20.54 12.01
C ASP A 733 -15.25 -19.03 11.68
N ILE A 734 -16.40 -18.37 11.89
CA ILE A 734 -16.60 -16.95 11.53
C ILE A 734 -17.53 -16.20 12.50
N TYR A 735 -17.18 -14.98 12.91
CA TYR A 735 -17.97 -14.18 13.87
C TYR A 735 -19.47 -13.98 13.52
N ASN A 736 -19.82 -13.87 12.24
CA ASN A 736 -21.19 -13.55 11.78
C ASN A 736 -21.50 -14.33 10.48
N PRO A 737 -21.80 -15.63 10.55
CA PRO A 737 -21.99 -16.48 9.38
C PRO A 737 -23.16 -15.99 8.51
N ALA A 738 -24.33 -15.74 9.13
CA ALA A 738 -25.53 -15.29 8.44
C ALA A 738 -25.36 -13.97 7.66
N GLY A 739 -24.47 -13.07 8.12
CA GLY A 739 -24.18 -11.82 7.41
C GLY A 739 -23.08 -11.91 6.36
N ASN A 740 -22.38 -13.05 6.26
CA ASN A 740 -21.22 -13.23 5.38
C ASN A 740 -21.37 -14.36 4.36
N ARG A 741 -22.52 -15.05 4.26
CA ARG A 741 -22.77 -16.12 3.26
C ARG A 741 -22.59 -15.74 1.78
N ARG A 742 -22.37 -14.45 1.48
CA ARG A 742 -22.07 -13.93 0.13
C ARG A 742 -20.73 -13.19 0.06
N SER A 743 -19.93 -13.27 1.12
CA SER A 743 -18.59 -12.71 1.20
C SER A 743 -17.58 -13.76 0.73
N ALA A 744 -16.56 -13.34 -0.03
CA ALA A 744 -15.44 -14.22 -0.40
C ALA A 744 -14.80 -14.81 0.86
N GLY A 745 -14.49 -16.11 0.82
CA GLY A 745 -14.03 -16.91 1.95
C GLY A 745 -15.13 -17.43 2.88
N PHE A 746 -16.42 -17.17 2.60
CA PHE A 746 -17.54 -17.77 3.34
C PHE A 746 -18.79 -17.99 2.47
N THR A 747 -18.64 -18.14 1.15
CA THR A 747 -19.74 -18.56 0.28
C THR A 747 -20.08 -20.03 0.51
N ASP A 748 -21.35 -20.42 0.26
CA ASP A 748 -21.75 -21.82 0.41
C ASP A 748 -21.02 -22.71 -0.64
N GLU A 749 -20.66 -22.14 -1.80
CA GLU A 749 -19.86 -22.74 -2.86
C GLU A 749 -18.39 -23.00 -2.45
N GLU A 750 -17.69 -22.03 -1.84
CA GLU A 750 -16.33 -22.22 -1.31
C GLU A 750 -16.31 -23.29 -0.22
N ARG A 751 -17.31 -23.30 0.66
CA ARG A 751 -17.43 -24.24 1.77
C ARG A 751 -17.72 -25.66 1.27
N GLN A 752 -18.59 -25.81 0.27
CA GLN A 752 -18.83 -27.09 -0.39
C GLN A 752 -17.60 -27.58 -1.15
N SER A 753 -16.89 -26.70 -1.86
CA SER A 753 -15.61 -27.02 -2.52
C SER A 753 -14.60 -27.54 -1.50
N PHE A 754 -14.42 -26.85 -0.37
CA PHE A 754 -13.51 -27.26 0.70
C PHE A 754 -13.83 -28.66 1.24
N GLY A 755 -15.10 -28.91 1.56
CA GLY A 755 -15.55 -30.22 2.04
C GLY A 755 -15.37 -31.34 1.01
N THR A 756 -15.61 -31.06 -0.26
CA THR A 756 -15.53 -32.06 -1.36
C THR A 756 -14.08 -32.37 -1.77
N ASN A 757 -13.26 -31.33 -1.91
CA ASN A 757 -11.90 -31.42 -2.45
C ASN A 757 -10.85 -31.74 -1.38
N PHE A 758 -11.09 -31.48 -0.09
CA PHE A 758 -10.12 -31.81 0.96
C PHE A 758 -10.66 -32.86 1.93
N LEU A 759 -11.74 -32.57 2.65
CA LEU A 759 -12.19 -33.45 3.74
C LEU A 759 -12.71 -34.80 3.23
N SER A 760 -13.52 -34.80 2.17
CA SER A 760 -14.02 -36.02 1.54
C SER A 760 -12.94 -36.83 0.82
N GLN A 761 -11.75 -36.25 0.60
CA GLN A 761 -10.59 -36.93 0.02
C GLN A 761 -9.71 -37.63 1.07
N GLY A 762 -10.06 -37.55 2.36
CA GLY A 762 -9.34 -38.20 3.47
C GLY A 762 -8.37 -37.28 4.22
N PHE A 763 -8.41 -35.98 3.99
CA PHE A 763 -7.62 -35.00 4.76
C PHE A 763 -8.39 -34.52 6.00
N VAL A 764 -7.70 -34.38 7.13
CA VAL A 764 -8.26 -34.03 8.44
C VAL A 764 -7.81 -32.63 8.86
N ASP A 765 -8.78 -31.76 9.18
CA ASP A 765 -8.56 -30.45 9.83
C ASP A 765 -8.16 -30.68 11.30
N THR A 766 -6.86 -30.57 11.60
CA THR A 766 -6.31 -30.94 12.91
C THR A 766 -6.86 -30.09 14.03
N PHE A 767 -7.09 -28.79 13.79
CA PHE A 767 -7.64 -27.89 14.79
C PHE A 767 -9.09 -28.26 15.11
N ARG A 768 -9.93 -28.49 14.09
CA ARG A 768 -11.35 -28.86 14.33
C ARG A 768 -11.49 -30.28 14.90
N ALA A 769 -10.57 -31.19 14.61
CA ALA A 769 -10.52 -32.53 15.19
C ALA A 769 -10.18 -32.52 16.70
N GLN A 770 -9.23 -31.69 17.12
CA GLN A 770 -8.86 -31.55 18.54
C GLN A 770 -9.80 -30.61 19.33
N HIS A 771 -10.40 -29.62 18.65
CA HIS A 771 -11.17 -28.55 19.26
C HIS A 771 -12.58 -28.41 18.63
N PRO A 772 -13.45 -29.45 18.68
CA PRO A 772 -14.71 -29.50 17.94
C PRO A 772 -15.64 -28.33 18.24
N ASP A 773 -15.87 -28.00 19.52
CA ASP A 773 -16.78 -26.95 19.98
C ASP A 773 -16.09 -25.60 20.24
N VAL A 774 -14.83 -25.42 19.83
CA VAL A 774 -14.08 -24.19 20.15
C VAL A 774 -14.18 -23.16 19.04
N VAL A 775 -14.50 -21.92 19.42
CA VAL A 775 -14.45 -20.72 18.59
C VAL A 775 -13.04 -20.13 18.65
N GLY A 776 -12.23 -20.47 17.65
CA GLY A 776 -10.91 -19.87 17.41
C GLY A 776 -10.88 -19.20 16.04
N TYR A 777 -10.27 -18.02 15.97
CA TYR A 777 -10.10 -17.27 14.71
C TYR A 777 -8.61 -17.02 14.46
N THR A 778 -8.23 -16.92 13.19
CA THR A 778 -6.86 -16.66 12.74
C THR A 778 -6.72 -15.32 12.03
N TYR A 779 -7.81 -14.76 11.49
CA TYR A 779 -7.87 -13.50 10.73
C TYR A 779 -8.84 -12.49 11.34
N TRP A 780 -8.45 -11.21 11.36
CA TRP A 780 -9.30 -10.08 11.74
C TRP A 780 -9.05 -8.85 10.85
N ALA A 781 -10.04 -8.49 10.03
CA ALA A 781 -9.96 -7.33 9.17
C ALA A 781 -9.58 -6.03 9.93
N TYR A 782 -8.60 -5.28 9.42
CA TYR A 782 -8.22 -3.97 9.97
C TYR A 782 -9.37 -2.96 10.00
N ARG A 783 -10.31 -3.05 9.04
CA ARG A 783 -11.50 -2.20 8.98
C ARG A 783 -12.32 -2.38 10.27
N GLN A 784 -12.57 -1.27 10.97
CA GLN A 784 -13.27 -1.23 12.27
C GLN A 784 -12.51 -1.87 13.46
N GLY A 785 -11.25 -2.26 13.31
CA GLY A 785 -10.42 -2.77 14.42
C GLY A 785 -10.89 -4.11 14.98
N ALA A 786 -11.32 -5.03 14.11
CA ALA A 786 -12.02 -6.27 14.47
C ALA A 786 -11.32 -7.12 15.55
N ARG A 787 -9.97 -7.16 15.55
CA ARG A 787 -9.16 -7.92 16.52
C ARG A 787 -9.39 -7.51 17.98
N LYS A 788 -9.63 -6.22 18.25
CA LYS A 788 -9.93 -5.71 19.61
C LYS A 788 -11.28 -6.19 20.17
N THR A 789 -12.18 -6.62 19.30
CA THR A 789 -13.53 -7.10 19.65
C THR A 789 -13.72 -8.58 19.29
N ASN A 790 -12.62 -9.27 18.99
CA ASN A 790 -12.57 -10.66 18.54
C ASN A 790 -13.57 -11.01 17.40
N ARG A 791 -13.83 -10.07 16.48
CA ARG A 791 -14.72 -10.27 15.33
C ARG A 791 -13.97 -10.93 14.17
N GLY A 792 -13.47 -12.14 14.39
CA GLY A 792 -12.55 -12.84 13.49
C GLY A 792 -13.19 -13.91 12.60
N TRP A 793 -12.33 -14.51 11.78
CA TRP A 793 -12.58 -15.66 10.91
C TRP A 793 -11.40 -16.64 11.06
N ARG A 794 -11.60 -17.95 10.90
CA ARG A 794 -10.51 -18.94 10.74
C ARG A 794 -10.32 -19.24 9.26
N LEU A 795 -9.19 -18.81 8.72
CA LEU A 795 -8.81 -18.97 7.31
C LEU A 795 -7.54 -19.79 7.13
N ASP A 796 -6.73 -19.91 8.18
CA ASP A 796 -5.46 -20.62 8.19
C ASP A 796 -5.67 -22.03 8.79
N TYR A 797 -5.11 -23.04 8.13
CA TYR A 797 -5.33 -24.45 8.49
C TYR A 797 -4.03 -25.27 8.55
N PHE A 798 -4.11 -26.40 9.25
CA PHE A 798 -3.33 -27.59 8.96
C PHE A 798 -4.31 -28.69 8.56
N LEU A 799 -4.23 -29.16 7.30
CA LEU A 799 -4.95 -30.33 6.83
C LEU A 799 -3.94 -31.47 6.62
N VAL A 800 -4.12 -32.59 7.30
CA VAL A 800 -3.18 -33.73 7.27
C VAL A 800 -3.83 -34.97 6.67
N SER A 801 -3.06 -35.82 5.98
CA SER A 801 -3.51 -37.16 5.58
C SER A 801 -4.08 -37.92 6.78
N GLY A 802 -5.23 -38.57 6.63
CA GLY A 802 -5.87 -39.31 7.72
C GLY A 802 -4.96 -40.37 8.38
N SER A 803 -3.98 -40.91 7.64
CA SER A 803 -2.97 -41.87 8.12
C SER A 803 -1.94 -41.31 9.11
N ILE A 804 -1.94 -39.99 9.36
CA ILE A 804 -1.08 -39.32 10.36
C ILE A 804 -1.86 -38.36 11.27
N ALA A 805 -3.20 -38.37 11.21
CA ALA A 805 -4.04 -37.47 12.00
C ALA A 805 -3.96 -37.76 13.51
N ASP A 806 -3.75 -39.02 13.89
CA ASP A 806 -3.48 -39.49 15.26
C ASP A 806 -2.09 -39.07 15.79
N LYS A 807 -1.13 -38.80 14.89
CA LYS A 807 0.20 -38.27 15.22
C LYS A 807 0.20 -36.77 15.55
N ALA A 808 -0.89 -36.05 15.28
CA ALA A 808 -1.05 -34.64 15.64
C ALA A 808 -1.21 -34.50 17.17
N HIS A 809 -0.15 -34.02 17.83
CA HIS A 809 -0.11 -33.89 19.29
C HIS A 809 -0.75 -32.59 19.80
N ASP A 810 -0.49 -31.47 19.13
CA ASP A 810 -1.01 -30.13 19.47
C ASP A 810 -1.28 -29.37 18.16
N SER A 811 -2.47 -28.83 17.98
CA SER A 811 -2.87 -28.03 16.83
C SER A 811 -3.52 -26.73 17.31
N TYR A 812 -2.76 -25.64 17.27
CA TYR A 812 -3.05 -24.46 18.08
C TYR A 812 -2.97 -23.14 17.30
N ILE A 813 -3.56 -22.09 17.87
CA ILE A 813 -3.57 -20.72 17.33
C ILE A 813 -2.84 -19.79 18.32
N LEU A 814 -2.15 -18.74 17.83
CA LEU A 814 -1.47 -17.72 18.62
C LEU A 814 -2.11 -16.32 18.46
N PRO A 815 -3.35 -16.10 18.94
CA PRO A 815 -4.13 -14.87 18.70
C PRO A 815 -3.53 -13.61 19.32
N ASP A 816 -2.53 -13.74 20.20
CA ASP A 816 -1.80 -12.64 20.82
C ASP A 816 -0.66 -12.07 19.94
N VAL A 817 -0.14 -12.85 18.99
CA VAL A 817 0.98 -12.42 18.11
C VAL A 817 0.47 -11.47 17.03
N GLY A 818 0.77 -10.19 17.18
CA GLY A 818 0.40 -9.10 16.26
C GLY A 818 1.28 -8.97 15.02
N GLY A 819 1.15 -7.85 14.30
CA GLY A 819 1.95 -7.50 13.12
C GLY A 819 1.25 -7.74 11.78
N SER A 820 0.40 -8.77 11.69
CA SER A 820 -0.48 -9.07 10.55
C SER A 820 -1.97 -8.97 10.97
N ASP A 821 -2.88 -8.88 10.00
CA ASP A 821 -4.32 -9.13 10.23
C ASP A 821 -4.62 -10.61 10.46
N HIS A 822 -3.71 -11.51 10.08
CA HIS A 822 -3.66 -12.88 10.56
C HIS A 822 -2.77 -13.04 11.80
N CYS A 823 -2.91 -14.15 12.51
CA CYS A 823 -1.95 -14.62 13.52
C CYS A 823 -1.36 -15.99 13.16
N PRO A 824 -0.24 -16.40 13.76
CA PRO A 824 0.34 -17.72 13.51
C PRO A 824 -0.56 -18.85 14.05
N ILE A 825 -0.51 -19.97 13.35
CA ILE A 825 -1.00 -21.28 13.81
C ILE A 825 0.15 -22.27 13.88
N GLY A 826 0.04 -23.30 14.71
CA GLY A 826 1.08 -24.32 14.85
C GLY A 826 0.53 -25.74 14.95
N LEU A 827 1.35 -26.69 14.53
CA LEU A 827 1.12 -28.13 14.60
C LEU A 827 2.37 -28.81 15.18
N VAL A 828 2.22 -29.55 16.27
CA VAL A 828 3.24 -30.47 16.78
C VAL A 828 2.89 -31.87 16.32
N LEU A 829 3.75 -32.47 15.51
CA LEU A 829 3.57 -33.81 14.95
C LEU A 829 4.58 -34.79 15.58
N LYS A 830 4.11 -35.94 16.06
CA LYS A 830 4.99 -37.07 16.44
C LYS A 830 5.47 -37.75 15.17
N LEU A 831 6.76 -38.08 15.06
CA LEU A 831 7.35 -38.66 13.84
C LEU A 831 7.36 -40.19 13.87
#